data_AF-A0A2G6J224-F1
#
_entry.id   AF-A0A2G6J224-F1
#
_cell.length_a   1.000
_cell.length_b   1.000
_cell.length_c   1.000
_cell.angle_alpha   90.00
_cell.angle_beta   90.00
_cell.angle_gamma   90.00
#
_symmetry.space_group_name_H-M   'P 1'
#
loop_
_entity.id
_entity.type
_entity.pdbx_description
1 polymer ?
#
loop_
_entity_poly.entity_id
_entity_poly.type
_entity_poly.pdbx_seq_one_letter_code
_entity_poly.pdbx_strand_id
1 'polypeptide(L)'
;MATSSRASIDNSIASSPSSASSVSGPTSRPTGATEVEAQASKRSRRASSAKQNPRKRGGASAAGAPGASAPIPDAAPIGDVGNVEDLGDGIYFIGADLEDASSCNPYLIVEDDDAVLIDPGGLKYAPAMIARAETVTDLKQVRYIIAHHQAPEVCSAINLLRPLVADDCVLVCHSRMSGLMDHFGAGFPFYEVDKWGWKLNVGRRRLTFAHTPYLHSPGAIVTYDRRTSTVFTSDLFSAIDPDWQLHAQREGFSGIDAFHTGYTPSMELLQHRAAQLRSLGPIERIAPQQGSVIEGTLVERALDNLERLPDEMCVDETFEAQQNQRRHAAQMSQLVENASVCFMVADAEGRISYINPATRALFAKLEHLLPCRVDQLVGSNIDIFHERPHHQRDLIADHAARFPHQATIALGEHHLQIDAFSIHDDDGTFIGPAVMWKDVTEEVKAKAEVQRKIDYARSIPTPMMSMDSEHTVEFINDAGAGLLSARPEDLIGRKCYDLWKTEHCNTPNCRVRQALESGEVRTGNTISACKGGALPIRYTGTPLRDDHGRIVGALEYIVDTTTEKEIQAGVRDSAHTLGTVVGDVKTLAEDLDTRSGSISNQTTTVAAAAEELSATMANVAQGAEQSQHGITSVATATEEMSATVAEIARNAERARQIAEDAVVSVREASQKVDDLGGAAGEIVQVIETIVEIADQTKLLALNATIEAARAGEAGKGFAVVASEVKDLAKETNAATVDIRKRINAIVESSQATIEEIAKISSVIDDVNEFASSIATATEEQSATALDMASNIAEVSGSVAEMAEGIGQAADVSREVTVSINEAAGAVQEIDNISTRLNEHTKVLQDAGGELLAMIDKFDEA
;
A
#
# COMPACT_ATOMS: atom_id res chain seq x y z
N MET A 1 3.86 57.21 42.64
CA MET A 1 3.49 58.38 41.79
C MET A 1 2.82 57.86 40.53
N ALA A 2 1.98 58.66 39.87
CA ALA A 2 1.15 58.30 38.70
C ALA A 2 0.21 57.09 38.94
N THR A 3 -1.05 57.24 39.39
CA THR A 3 -2.24 57.81 38.72
C THR A 3 -2.70 57.06 37.46
N SER A 4 -3.81 56.32 37.57
CA SER A 4 -4.72 55.96 36.48
C SER A 4 -6.16 56.05 37.01
N SER A 5 -7.13 56.42 36.16
CA SER A 5 -8.51 56.71 36.56
C SER A 5 -9.53 55.90 35.75
N ARG A 6 -10.70 55.65 36.35
CA ARG A 6 -11.87 55.07 35.68
C ARG A 6 -12.57 56.08 34.75
N ALA A 7 -13.33 55.52 33.81
CA ALA A 7 -14.73 55.86 33.44
C ALA A 7 -15.02 56.43 32.02
N SER A 8 -16.21 56.02 31.54
CA SER A 8 -17.01 56.50 30.39
C SER A 8 -16.46 56.24 28.97
N ILE A 9 -17.17 55.62 28.00
CA ILE A 9 -18.60 55.58 27.58
C ILE A 9 -18.98 56.72 26.60
N ASP A 10 -19.06 56.38 25.30
CA ASP A 10 -20.23 56.51 24.39
C ASP A 10 -19.83 56.01 22.97
N ASN A 11 -20.61 55.37 22.06
CA ASN A 11 -22.03 55.00 21.90
C ASN A 11 -22.81 55.78 20.82
N SER A 12 -23.16 55.11 19.71
CA SER A 12 -24.20 55.49 18.74
C SER A 12 -24.64 54.23 17.92
N ILE A 13 -25.87 53.73 18.04
CA ILE A 13 -27.13 54.11 17.33
C ILE A 13 -27.13 53.65 15.85
N ALA A 14 -28.09 52.89 15.29
CA ALA A 14 -29.24 52.06 15.75
C ALA A 14 -29.68 51.14 14.54
N SER A 15 -30.83 50.46 14.39
CA SER A 15 -32.14 50.36 15.11
C SER A 15 -32.92 49.08 14.72
N SER A 16 -33.90 48.67 15.55
CA SER A 16 -34.94 47.63 15.31
C SER A 16 -36.09 48.13 14.38
N PRO A 17 -37.21 47.39 14.07
CA PRO A 17 -37.65 46.06 14.57
C PRO A 17 -38.38 45.08 13.59
N SER A 18 -38.66 43.87 14.12
CA SER A 18 -39.86 43.01 13.90
C SER A 18 -40.18 42.35 12.55
N SER A 19 -40.26 41.01 12.56
CA SER A 19 -41.54 40.24 12.48
C SER A 19 -41.28 38.77 12.87
N ALA A 20 -42.29 37.88 12.85
CA ALA A 20 -42.28 36.61 13.62
C ALA A 20 -42.74 35.36 12.84
N SER A 21 -42.73 34.19 13.52
CA SER A 21 -43.23 32.85 13.12
C SER A 21 -42.33 32.01 12.20
N SER A 22 -42.39 30.66 12.14
CA SER A 22 -42.70 29.62 13.16
C SER A 22 -42.50 28.19 12.61
N VAL A 23 -42.06 27.25 13.46
CA VAL A 23 -42.44 25.80 13.49
C VAL A 23 -41.98 24.84 12.34
N SER A 24 -41.21 23.80 12.77
CA SER A 24 -41.04 22.41 12.25
C SER A 24 -40.75 22.05 10.77
N GLY A 25 -40.01 20.95 10.56
CA GLY A 25 -40.06 20.13 9.32
C GLY A 25 -41.35 19.28 9.21
N PRO A 26 -41.45 18.18 8.39
CA PRO A 26 -40.35 17.29 7.96
C PRO A 26 -40.45 16.66 6.52
N THR A 27 -39.57 15.70 6.22
CA THR A 27 -39.70 14.52 5.29
C THR A 27 -40.15 14.64 3.80
N SER A 28 -39.29 14.05 2.94
CA SER A 28 -39.58 13.14 1.79
C SER A 28 -40.17 13.62 0.43
N ARG A 29 -39.42 13.29 -0.66
CA ARG A 29 -39.80 12.75 -2.01
C ARG A 29 -41.17 13.11 -2.64
N PRO A 30 -41.22 13.40 -3.97
CA PRO A 30 -41.23 12.30 -4.96
C PRO A 30 -40.61 12.55 -6.37
N THR A 31 -40.73 11.50 -7.19
CA THR A 31 -40.26 11.15 -8.56
C THR A 31 -40.66 12.03 -9.77
N GLY A 32 -39.89 11.95 -10.87
CA GLY A 32 -40.36 12.24 -12.26
C GLY A 32 -39.29 12.06 -13.37
N ALA A 33 -39.68 11.57 -14.56
CA ALA A 33 -38.90 11.24 -15.78
C ALA A 33 -37.97 12.36 -16.35
N THR A 34 -37.04 12.19 -17.31
CA THR A 34 -36.95 11.40 -18.59
C THR A 34 -35.52 10.82 -18.82
N GLU A 35 -35.28 9.66 -19.48
CA GLU A 35 -35.28 9.36 -20.94
C GLU A 35 -34.34 10.26 -21.81
N VAL A 36 -33.50 9.75 -22.75
CA VAL A 36 -33.12 8.36 -23.13
C VAL A 36 -31.81 8.27 -23.96
N GLU A 37 -31.16 7.09 -23.96
CA GLU A 37 -30.12 6.49 -24.85
C GLU A 37 -29.05 7.30 -25.62
N ALA A 38 -27.80 6.80 -25.56
CA ALA A 38 -26.86 6.78 -26.69
C ALA A 38 -26.43 5.33 -27.01
N GLN A 39 -27.02 4.82 -28.09
CA GLN A 39 -26.83 3.57 -28.86
C GLN A 39 -25.71 2.54 -28.54
N ALA A 40 -26.04 1.26 -28.76
CA ALA A 40 -25.08 0.15 -28.89
C ALA A 40 -25.34 -0.72 -30.14
N SER A 41 -24.27 -1.22 -30.78
CA SER A 41 -24.33 -2.18 -31.90
C SER A 41 -23.15 -3.18 -31.78
N LYS A 42 -23.33 -4.43 -31.34
CA LYS A 42 -24.06 -5.59 -31.93
C LYS A 42 -23.30 -6.34 -33.04
N ARG A 43 -22.72 -7.49 -32.67
CA ARG A 43 -22.88 -8.83 -33.31
C ARG A 43 -22.09 -9.88 -32.49
N SER A 44 -22.53 -11.12 -32.29
CA SER A 44 -23.90 -11.67 -32.43
C SER A 44 -24.09 -12.85 -31.45
N ARG A 45 -25.35 -13.19 -31.11
CA ARG A 45 -25.71 -14.44 -30.40
C ARG A 45 -26.39 -15.41 -31.37
N ARG A 46 -26.22 -16.71 -31.14
CA ARG A 46 -27.28 -17.73 -31.36
C ARG A 46 -27.53 -18.48 -30.05
N ALA A 47 -28.73 -19.06 -29.91
CA ALA A 47 -29.24 -19.50 -28.61
C ALA A 47 -30.33 -20.57 -28.70
N SER A 48 -30.46 -21.32 -27.60
CA SER A 48 -31.59 -22.12 -27.13
C SER A 48 -31.42 -22.22 -25.61
N SER A 49 -32.36 -21.85 -24.72
CA SER A 49 -33.76 -22.28 -24.57
C SER A 49 -33.86 -23.75 -24.08
N ALA A 50 -34.71 -24.12 -23.11
CA ALA A 50 -35.75 -23.34 -22.41
C ALA A 50 -36.10 -23.87 -20.98
N LYS A 51 -36.64 -22.97 -20.14
CA LYS A 51 -37.69 -23.15 -19.10
C LYS A 51 -37.69 -24.43 -18.21
N GLN A 52 -37.71 -24.23 -16.88
CA GLN A 52 -38.96 -24.30 -16.09
C GLN A 52 -38.82 -23.63 -14.69
N ASN A 53 -39.96 -23.50 -13.99
CA ASN A 53 -40.27 -22.79 -12.72
C ASN A 53 -41.38 -23.67 -12.04
N PRO A 54 -41.87 -23.52 -10.77
CA PRO A 54 -41.86 -22.29 -9.95
C PRO A 54 -41.86 -22.39 -8.38
N ARG A 55 -41.69 -21.21 -7.74
CA ARG A 55 -42.34 -20.74 -6.48
C ARG A 55 -42.21 -21.56 -5.17
N LYS A 56 -41.76 -20.86 -4.11
CA LYS A 56 -42.66 -20.37 -3.03
C LYS A 56 -42.04 -19.22 -2.22
N ARG A 57 -42.86 -18.56 -1.38
CA ARG A 57 -42.51 -17.45 -0.47
C ARG A 57 -42.96 -17.80 0.96
N GLY A 58 -42.28 -17.22 1.95
CA GLY A 58 -42.62 -17.25 3.39
C GLY A 58 -41.57 -18.00 4.22
N GLY A 59 -41.22 -17.56 5.43
CA GLY A 59 -41.57 -16.29 6.08
C GLY A 59 -41.35 -16.31 7.59
N ALA A 60 -40.58 -15.35 8.11
CA ALA A 60 -40.32 -15.03 9.52
C ALA A 60 -39.73 -16.13 10.44
N SER A 61 -38.52 -15.90 10.94
CA SER A 61 -38.25 -15.79 12.39
C SER A 61 -36.83 -15.24 12.62
N ALA A 62 -36.60 -14.63 13.78
CA ALA A 62 -35.26 -14.37 14.32
C ALA A 62 -34.90 -15.42 15.39
N ALA A 63 -33.70 -15.26 15.98
CA ALA A 63 -33.07 -16.06 17.03
C ALA A 63 -32.60 -17.48 16.62
N GLY A 64 -31.34 -17.79 16.98
CA GLY A 64 -30.69 -19.08 16.72
C GLY A 64 -29.19 -18.92 16.50
N ALA A 65 -28.40 -18.91 17.59
CA ALA A 65 -26.95 -18.95 17.52
C ALA A 65 -26.47 -20.41 17.32
N PRO A 66 -25.59 -20.70 16.36
CA PRO A 66 -24.98 -22.01 16.20
C PRO A 66 -23.59 -22.06 16.84
N GLY A 67 -23.54 -22.35 18.14
CA GLY A 67 -22.35 -22.96 18.72
C GLY A 67 -22.26 -24.40 18.23
N ALA A 68 -21.47 -24.65 17.19
CA ALA A 68 -21.25 -25.99 16.63
C ALA A 68 -19.81 -26.09 16.11
N SER A 69 -18.98 -26.90 16.79
CA SER A 69 -17.68 -27.28 16.28
C SER A 69 -17.85 -28.08 14.98
N ALA A 70 -17.16 -27.66 13.92
CA ALA A 70 -16.95 -28.54 12.78
C ALA A 70 -16.13 -29.75 13.27
N PRO A 71 -16.51 -31.00 12.92
CA PRO A 71 -15.70 -32.14 13.28
C PRO A 71 -14.34 -32.06 12.57
N ILE A 72 -13.27 -32.33 13.32
CA ILE A 72 -11.93 -32.51 12.77
C ILE A 72 -12.01 -33.64 11.73
N PRO A 73 -11.51 -33.46 10.49
CA PRO A 73 -11.44 -34.56 9.53
C PRO A 73 -10.64 -35.73 10.10
N ASP A 74 -11.10 -36.96 9.90
CA ASP A 74 -10.42 -38.16 10.41
C ASP A 74 -8.93 -38.13 10.04
N ALA A 75 -8.08 -38.16 11.06
CA ALA A 75 -6.65 -37.98 10.88
C ALA A 75 -6.07 -39.07 9.98
N ALA A 76 -5.35 -38.66 8.93
CA ALA A 76 -4.44 -39.55 8.25
C ALA A 76 -3.42 -40.12 9.27
N PRO A 77 -2.86 -41.33 9.05
CA PRO A 77 -1.91 -41.92 9.99
C PRO A 77 -0.79 -40.94 10.29
N ILE A 78 -0.65 -40.58 11.58
CA ILE A 78 0.36 -39.63 12.02
C ILE A 78 1.73 -40.27 11.76
N GLY A 79 2.47 -39.70 10.80
CA GLY A 79 3.87 -40.02 10.54
C GLY A 79 4.72 -39.70 11.78
N ASP A 80 5.97 -40.18 11.81
CA ASP A 80 6.76 -40.17 13.03
C ASP A 80 6.84 -38.77 13.68
N VAL A 81 6.36 -38.67 14.92
CA VAL A 81 6.40 -37.44 15.73
C VAL A 81 7.82 -37.20 16.26
N GLY A 82 8.74 -38.13 16.01
CA GLY A 82 10.17 -37.98 16.26
C GLY A 82 10.77 -36.72 15.64
N ASN A 83 11.52 -36.01 16.48
CA ASN A 83 12.37 -34.87 16.17
C ASN A 83 11.65 -33.66 15.52
N VAL A 84 11.21 -32.76 16.41
CA VAL A 84 11.47 -31.32 16.24
C VAL A 84 12.98 -31.10 16.17
N GLU A 85 13.45 -30.22 15.28
CA GLU A 85 14.85 -29.82 15.23
C GLU A 85 15.04 -28.52 16.04
N ASP A 86 15.99 -28.52 16.97
CA ASP A 86 16.45 -27.32 17.68
C ASP A 86 17.50 -26.61 16.81
N LEU A 87 17.13 -25.46 16.23
CA LEU A 87 18.02 -24.59 15.45
C LEU A 87 18.87 -23.68 16.38
N GLY A 88 18.80 -23.89 17.69
CA GLY A 88 19.58 -23.20 18.70
C GLY A 88 18.92 -21.92 19.21
N ASP A 89 19.25 -21.58 20.45
CA ASP A 89 18.90 -20.33 21.11
C ASP A 89 17.39 -20.01 21.08
N GLY A 90 16.58 -21.06 21.25
CA GLY A 90 15.12 -20.99 21.35
C GLY A 90 14.38 -20.95 20.01
N ILE A 91 15.05 -21.21 18.88
CA ILE A 91 14.42 -21.37 17.55
C ILE A 91 14.29 -22.86 17.22
N TYR A 92 13.09 -23.29 16.84
CA TYR A 92 12.77 -24.68 16.51
C TYR A 92 12.12 -24.78 15.14
N PHE A 93 12.46 -25.83 14.38
CA PHE A 93 11.71 -26.23 13.19
C PHE A 93 10.69 -27.31 13.56
N ILE A 94 9.41 -27.02 13.31
CA ILE A 94 8.27 -27.86 13.71
C ILE A 94 7.45 -28.34 12.49
N GLY A 95 8.07 -28.36 11.30
CA GLY A 95 7.48 -28.90 10.08
C GLY A 95 7.14 -30.38 10.19
N ALA A 96 6.14 -30.78 9.41
CA ALA A 96 5.45 -32.06 9.57
C ALA A 96 6.05 -33.22 8.76
N ASP A 97 6.74 -32.93 7.66
CA ASP A 97 7.14 -33.91 6.65
C ASP A 97 8.49 -33.51 6.05
N LEU A 98 9.46 -34.43 6.04
CA LEU A 98 10.78 -34.23 5.42
C LEU A 98 10.89 -34.92 4.05
N GLU A 99 9.89 -35.72 3.65
CA GLU A 99 9.82 -36.34 2.33
C GLU A 99 9.03 -35.47 1.33
N ASP A 100 8.18 -34.55 1.81
CA ASP A 100 7.44 -33.58 0.99
C ASP A 100 8.14 -32.21 0.93
N ALA A 101 9.00 -32.02 -0.08
CA ALA A 101 9.69 -30.75 -0.35
C ALA A 101 8.76 -29.58 -0.74
N SER A 102 7.45 -29.83 -0.95
CA SER A 102 6.42 -28.80 -1.17
C SER A 102 5.61 -28.48 0.09
N SER A 103 5.98 -29.05 1.24
CA SER A 103 5.41 -28.69 2.53
C SER A 103 5.92 -27.33 3.01
N CYS A 104 5.08 -26.63 3.79
CA CYS A 104 5.47 -25.39 4.45
C CYS A 104 6.33 -25.72 5.68
N ASN A 105 7.36 -24.92 5.92
CA ASN A 105 8.26 -24.95 7.07
C ASN A 105 7.76 -23.99 8.18
N PRO A 106 6.89 -24.42 9.10
CA PRO A 106 6.58 -23.65 10.30
C PRO A 106 7.78 -23.65 11.25
N TYR A 107 8.08 -22.47 11.81
CA TYR A 107 9.10 -22.29 12.83
C TYR A 107 8.47 -21.79 14.13
N LEU A 108 9.10 -22.12 15.26
CA LEU A 108 8.66 -21.71 16.59
C LEU A 108 9.83 -21.04 17.31
N ILE A 109 9.59 -19.85 17.86
CA ILE A 109 10.53 -19.17 18.78
C ILE A 109 9.94 -19.21 20.19
N VAL A 110 10.73 -19.59 21.19
CA VAL A 110 10.36 -19.56 22.61
C VAL A 110 11.33 -18.63 23.36
N GLU A 111 10.79 -17.71 24.16
CA GLU A 111 11.56 -16.70 24.89
C GLU A 111 10.91 -16.39 26.26
N ASP A 112 11.60 -16.76 27.35
CA ASP A 112 11.07 -16.73 28.72
C ASP A 112 9.69 -17.46 28.82
N ASP A 113 8.58 -16.74 29.01
CA ASP A 113 7.22 -17.29 29.08
C ASP A 113 6.38 -17.06 27.79
N ASP A 114 6.93 -16.34 26.80
CA ASP A 114 6.28 -16.01 25.53
C ASP A 114 6.76 -16.93 24.39
N ALA A 115 5.87 -17.27 23.45
CA ALA A 115 6.22 -17.96 22.20
C ALA A 115 5.66 -17.28 20.93
N VAL A 116 6.39 -17.46 19.82
CA VAL A 116 6.08 -16.96 18.47
C VAL A 116 6.01 -18.12 17.50
N LEU A 117 4.88 -18.30 16.84
CA LEU A 117 4.70 -19.26 15.77
C LEU A 117 4.79 -18.56 14.42
N ILE A 118 5.68 -19.01 13.54
CA ILE A 118 6.00 -18.38 12.25
C ILE A 118 5.54 -19.30 11.11
N ASP A 119 4.79 -18.74 10.17
CA ASP A 119 4.20 -19.40 8.99
C ASP A 119 3.62 -20.79 9.32
N PRO A 120 2.55 -20.86 10.16
CA PRO A 120 2.01 -22.11 10.72
C PRO A 120 1.50 -23.12 9.68
N GLY A 121 1.24 -22.66 8.46
CA GLY A 121 1.16 -23.53 7.29
C GLY A 121 -0.26 -23.86 6.83
N GLY A 122 -0.34 -24.86 5.95
CA GLY A 122 -1.57 -25.35 5.35
C GLY A 122 -2.32 -26.37 6.22
N LEU A 123 -3.66 -26.38 6.11
CA LEU A 123 -4.55 -27.34 6.80
C LEU A 123 -4.15 -28.83 6.68
N LYS A 124 -3.46 -29.23 5.59
CA LYS A 124 -2.93 -30.59 5.39
C LYS A 124 -1.99 -31.04 6.52
N TYR A 125 -1.15 -30.13 7.01
CA TYR A 125 -0.05 -30.45 7.94
C TYR A 125 -0.33 -29.98 9.38
N ALA A 126 -1.35 -29.15 9.58
CA ALA A 126 -1.66 -28.50 10.85
C ALA A 126 -1.71 -29.46 12.07
N PRO A 127 -2.29 -30.68 12.02
CA PRO A 127 -2.31 -31.58 13.17
C PRO A 127 -0.92 -32.05 13.61
N ALA A 128 0.00 -32.26 12.65
CA ALA A 128 1.37 -32.68 12.94
C ALA A 128 2.24 -31.50 13.41
N MET A 129 2.06 -30.31 12.85
CA MET A 129 2.69 -29.07 13.33
C MET A 129 2.27 -28.76 14.77
N ILE A 130 0.97 -28.86 15.09
CA ILE A 130 0.42 -28.68 16.45
C ILE A 130 1.05 -29.69 17.42
N ALA A 131 1.03 -30.99 17.08
CA ALA A 131 1.61 -32.03 17.92
C ALA A 131 3.13 -31.86 18.12
N ARG A 132 3.85 -31.36 17.11
CA ARG A 132 5.29 -31.03 17.21
C ARG A 132 5.52 -29.81 18.12
N ALA A 133 4.75 -28.73 17.97
CA ALA A 133 4.83 -27.55 18.83
C ALA A 133 4.54 -27.87 20.31
N GLU A 134 3.55 -28.72 20.61
CA GLU A 134 3.22 -29.19 21.96
C GLU A 134 4.35 -29.99 22.64
N THR A 135 5.38 -30.46 21.91
CA THR A 135 6.58 -31.06 22.51
C THR A 135 7.62 -30.03 22.97
N VAL A 136 7.49 -28.76 22.57
CA VAL A 136 8.45 -27.69 22.83
C VAL A 136 7.94 -26.70 23.87
N THR A 137 6.65 -26.34 23.79
CA THR A 137 6.01 -25.30 24.60
C THR A 137 4.54 -25.65 24.84
N ASP A 138 3.94 -25.15 25.93
CA ASP A 138 2.48 -25.13 26.03
C ASP A 138 1.97 -24.12 24.98
N LEU A 139 1.06 -24.52 24.10
CA LEU A 139 0.51 -23.61 23.09
C LEU A 139 -0.13 -22.36 23.70
N LYS A 140 -0.54 -22.39 24.98
CA LYS A 140 -1.00 -21.20 25.72
C LYS A 140 0.09 -20.15 25.99
N GLN A 141 1.36 -20.44 25.73
CA GLN A 141 2.46 -19.46 25.69
C GLN A 141 2.57 -18.76 24.31
N VAL A 142 1.97 -19.31 23.24
CA VAL A 142 1.98 -18.67 21.92
C VAL A 142 1.09 -17.43 21.95
N ARG A 143 1.74 -16.26 21.92
CA ARG A 143 1.10 -14.93 21.95
C ARG A 143 1.26 -14.18 20.63
N TYR A 144 2.11 -14.67 19.73
CA TYR A 144 2.33 -14.09 18.41
C TYR A 144 2.27 -15.18 17.35
N ILE A 145 1.40 -15.02 16.36
CA ILE A 145 1.45 -15.80 15.12
C ILE A 145 1.94 -14.85 14.02
N ILE A 146 3.14 -15.07 13.49
CA ILE A 146 3.65 -14.36 12.31
C ILE A 146 3.21 -15.12 11.07
N ALA A 147 2.59 -14.40 10.13
CA ALA A 147 2.36 -14.89 8.78
C ALA A 147 2.93 -13.87 7.80
N HIS A 148 4.00 -14.25 7.10
CA HIS A 148 4.74 -13.37 6.21
C HIS A 148 3.94 -12.98 4.97
N HIS A 149 2.98 -13.81 4.55
CA HIS A 149 1.98 -13.48 3.53
C HIS A 149 0.68 -14.28 3.65
N GLN A 150 -0.35 -13.84 2.93
CA GLN A 150 -1.72 -14.32 3.07
C GLN A 150 -2.02 -15.72 2.49
N ALA A 151 -1.06 -16.38 1.83
CA ALA A 151 -1.39 -17.52 0.97
C ALA A 151 -1.90 -18.75 1.79
N PRO A 152 -2.81 -19.58 1.25
CA PRO A 152 -3.39 -20.70 1.98
C PRO A 152 -2.38 -21.69 2.58
N GLU A 153 -1.25 -21.87 1.91
CA GLU A 153 -0.11 -22.70 2.31
C GLU A 153 0.62 -22.19 3.56
N VAL A 154 0.47 -20.91 3.91
CA VAL A 154 0.99 -20.27 5.15
C VAL A 154 -0.12 -20.02 6.17
N CYS A 155 -1.29 -19.55 5.72
CA CYS A 155 -2.32 -18.98 6.58
C CYS A 155 -3.48 -19.92 6.94
N SER A 156 -3.75 -20.99 6.18
CA SER A 156 -5.02 -21.72 6.35
C SER A 156 -5.13 -22.51 7.66
N ALA A 157 -4.01 -22.87 8.30
CA ALA A 157 -4.01 -23.50 9.62
C ALA A 157 -4.42 -22.55 10.77
N ILE A 158 -4.32 -21.23 10.61
CA ILE A 158 -4.47 -20.25 11.70
C ILE A 158 -5.81 -20.38 12.44
N ASN A 159 -6.90 -20.69 11.73
CA ASN A 159 -8.23 -20.87 12.30
C ASN A 159 -8.26 -21.97 13.39
N LEU A 160 -7.50 -23.06 13.19
CA LEU A 160 -7.43 -24.19 14.11
C LEU A 160 -6.65 -23.87 15.40
N LEU A 161 -5.78 -22.85 15.36
CA LEU A 161 -4.94 -22.45 16.49
C LEU A 161 -5.68 -21.58 17.51
N ARG A 162 -6.71 -20.83 17.11
CA ARG A 162 -7.46 -19.89 17.97
C ARG A 162 -7.91 -20.44 19.33
N PRO A 163 -8.40 -21.69 19.49
CA PRO A 163 -8.73 -22.24 20.80
C PRO A 163 -7.49 -22.75 21.59
N LEU A 164 -6.38 -23.06 20.91
CA LEU A 164 -5.18 -23.65 21.50
C LEU A 164 -4.22 -22.60 22.06
N VAL A 165 -4.02 -21.49 21.34
CA VAL A 165 -3.06 -20.44 21.70
C VAL A 165 -3.55 -19.51 22.81
N ALA A 166 -2.71 -18.57 23.28
CA ALA A 166 -3.07 -17.62 24.33
C ALA A 166 -4.31 -16.79 23.96
N ASP A 167 -5.14 -16.41 24.95
CA ASP A 167 -6.37 -15.65 24.69
C ASP A 167 -6.07 -14.26 24.09
N ASP A 168 -5.00 -13.60 24.54
CA ASP A 168 -4.50 -12.31 24.05
C ASP A 168 -3.61 -12.41 22.79
N CYS A 169 -3.44 -13.60 22.22
CA CYS A 169 -2.59 -13.81 21.05
C CYS A 169 -3.00 -12.93 19.86
N VAL A 170 -2.00 -12.30 19.21
CA VAL A 170 -2.14 -11.45 18.02
C VAL A 170 -1.62 -12.13 16.75
N LEU A 171 -2.22 -11.77 15.62
CA LEU A 171 -1.80 -12.16 14.28
C LEU A 171 -0.96 -11.05 13.64
N VAL A 172 0.33 -11.31 13.44
CA VAL A 172 1.36 -10.37 12.98
C VAL A 172 1.52 -10.48 11.47
N CYS A 173 1.29 -9.37 10.75
CA CYS A 173 1.36 -9.30 9.28
C CYS A 173 1.59 -7.86 8.79
N HIS A 174 1.65 -7.63 7.48
CA HIS A 174 1.51 -6.29 6.89
C HIS A 174 0.03 -5.90 6.75
N SER A 175 -0.31 -4.63 6.98
CA SER A 175 -1.65 -4.06 6.80
C SER A 175 -2.35 -4.35 5.46
N ARG A 176 -1.60 -4.42 4.35
CA ARG A 176 -2.14 -4.79 3.02
C ARG A 176 -2.76 -6.18 2.98
N MET A 177 -2.49 -7.02 3.98
CA MET A 177 -2.91 -8.41 4.04
C MET A 177 -3.93 -8.66 5.15
N SER A 178 -4.00 -7.82 6.20
CA SER A 178 -4.88 -8.02 7.37
C SER A 178 -6.36 -8.25 6.97
N GLY A 179 -6.89 -7.40 6.08
CA GLY A 179 -8.28 -7.53 5.59
C GLY A 179 -8.58 -8.77 4.74
N LEU A 180 -7.58 -9.44 4.17
CA LEU A 180 -7.73 -10.73 3.48
C LEU A 180 -7.46 -11.90 4.43
N MET A 181 -6.53 -11.72 5.37
CA MET A 181 -6.23 -12.67 6.43
C MET A 181 -7.37 -12.81 7.44
N ASP A 182 -8.23 -11.80 7.65
CA ASP A 182 -9.42 -11.88 8.51
C ASP A 182 -10.38 -13.02 8.10
N HIS A 183 -10.43 -13.35 6.80
CA HIS A 183 -11.19 -14.50 6.30
C HIS A 183 -10.66 -15.87 6.78
N PHE A 184 -9.38 -15.96 7.15
CA PHE A 184 -8.77 -17.15 7.76
C PHE A 184 -8.64 -17.01 9.29
N GLY A 185 -8.39 -15.79 9.77
CA GLY A 185 -7.87 -15.43 11.08
C GLY A 185 -8.87 -15.37 12.23
N ALA A 186 -10.09 -15.90 12.07
CA ALA A 186 -10.95 -16.35 13.17
C ALA A 186 -11.07 -15.45 14.43
N GLY A 187 -11.09 -14.12 14.27
CA GLY A 187 -11.16 -13.17 15.40
C GLY A 187 -9.86 -12.97 16.19
N PHE A 188 -8.69 -13.27 15.61
CA PHE A 188 -7.40 -12.79 16.11
C PHE A 188 -7.28 -11.26 15.94
N PRO A 189 -6.87 -10.50 16.97
CA PRO A 189 -6.45 -9.11 16.81
C PRO A 189 -5.17 -9.03 15.97
N PHE A 190 -5.06 -8.01 15.11
CA PHE A 190 -3.94 -7.84 14.19
C PHE A 190 -2.81 -6.95 14.75
N TYR A 191 -1.57 -7.33 14.49
CA TYR A 191 -0.38 -6.50 14.66
C TYR A 191 0.23 -6.17 13.30
N GLU A 192 -0.17 -5.03 12.75
CA GLU A 192 0.23 -4.60 11.39
C GLU A 192 1.62 -3.95 11.42
N VAL A 193 2.67 -4.71 11.05
CA VAL A 193 4.08 -4.36 11.31
C VAL A 193 4.52 -3.02 10.71
N ASP A 194 3.89 -2.61 9.61
CA ASP A 194 4.12 -1.35 8.92
C ASP A 194 3.60 -0.14 9.71
N LYS A 195 2.57 -0.33 10.54
CA LYS A 195 2.02 0.69 11.47
C LYS A 195 2.75 0.70 12.81
N TRP A 196 3.38 -0.41 13.19
CA TRP A 196 4.11 -0.58 14.46
C TRP A 196 5.64 -0.47 14.34
N GLY A 197 6.13 0.30 13.35
CA GLY A 197 7.55 0.68 13.26
C GLY A 197 8.50 -0.47 12.90
N TRP A 198 7.99 -1.51 12.24
CA TRP A 198 8.73 -2.65 11.68
C TRP A 198 9.50 -3.49 12.71
N LYS A 199 9.01 -3.56 13.96
CA LYS A 199 9.67 -4.25 15.08
C LYS A 199 8.64 -4.95 15.95
N LEU A 200 9.02 -6.05 16.59
CA LEU A 200 8.24 -6.71 17.63
C LEU A 200 9.19 -7.13 18.76
N ASN A 201 8.82 -6.83 20.01
CA ASN A 201 9.52 -7.31 21.19
C ASN A 201 8.72 -8.51 21.74
N VAL A 202 9.42 -9.59 22.09
CA VAL A 202 8.83 -10.82 22.65
C VAL A 202 9.72 -11.23 23.81
N GLY A 203 9.21 -11.25 25.05
CA GLY A 203 10.06 -11.28 26.24
C GLY A 203 11.23 -10.28 26.15
N ARG A 204 12.46 -10.81 26.04
CA ARG A 204 13.71 -10.02 25.85
C ARG A 204 14.20 -9.98 24.41
N ARG A 205 13.62 -10.80 23.52
CA ARG A 205 13.98 -10.90 22.11
C ARG A 205 13.42 -9.73 21.33
N ARG A 206 14.12 -9.36 20.25
CA ARG A 206 13.68 -8.30 19.33
C ARG A 206 13.72 -8.75 17.89
N LEU A 207 12.53 -9.04 17.37
CA LEU A 207 12.29 -9.30 15.96
C LEU A 207 12.17 -7.97 15.22
N THR A 208 12.69 -7.92 14.00
CA THR A 208 12.61 -6.75 13.12
C THR A 208 12.20 -7.19 11.73
N PHE A 209 11.33 -6.43 11.06
CA PHE A 209 10.72 -6.82 9.79
C PHE A 209 11.26 -5.98 8.63
N ALA A 210 11.36 -6.58 7.44
CA ALA A 210 11.55 -5.85 6.19
C ALA A 210 10.42 -6.15 5.19
N HIS A 211 10.17 -5.19 4.30
CA HIS A 211 9.12 -5.27 3.29
C HIS A 211 9.69 -5.84 1.98
N THR A 212 9.14 -6.97 1.53
CA THR A 212 9.50 -7.67 0.29
C THR A 212 8.31 -7.67 -0.70
N PRO A 213 7.72 -6.49 -1.02
CA PRO A 213 6.47 -6.43 -1.77
C PRO A 213 6.61 -7.05 -3.16
N TYR A 214 5.59 -7.81 -3.54
CA TYR A 214 5.48 -8.61 -4.76
C TYR A 214 6.49 -9.77 -4.86
N LEU A 215 7.04 -10.25 -3.73
CA LEU A 215 7.87 -11.47 -3.65
C LEU A 215 7.22 -12.54 -2.74
N HIS A 216 6.13 -13.21 -3.15
CA HIS A 216 5.31 -12.93 -4.34
C HIS A 216 4.08 -12.04 -4.03
N SER A 217 3.78 -11.77 -2.76
CA SER A 217 2.60 -11.00 -2.32
C SER A 217 2.84 -9.47 -2.24
N PRO A 218 1.86 -8.62 -2.61
CA PRO A 218 1.96 -7.15 -2.50
C PRO A 218 2.17 -6.59 -1.07
N GLY A 219 2.03 -7.43 -0.04
CA GLY A 219 2.35 -7.10 1.35
C GLY A 219 3.35 -8.06 2.00
N ALA A 220 4.04 -8.91 1.23
CA ALA A 220 5.01 -9.87 1.77
C ALA A 220 6.08 -9.18 2.62
N ILE A 221 6.42 -9.80 3.75
CA ILE A 221 7.44 -9.35 4.69
C ILE A 221 8.40 -10.49 5.02
N VAL A 222 9.56 -10.15 5.59
CA VAL A 222 10.50 -11.10 6.19
C VAL A 222 10.78 -10.72 7.64
N THR A 223 11.05 -11.71 8.49
CA THR A 223 11.33 -11.50 9.93
C THR A 223 12.79 -11.79 10.22
N TYR A 224 13.52 -10.82 10.79
CA TYR A 224 14.91 -10.96 11.20
C TYR A 224 15.03 -10.90 12.72
N ASP A 225 15.53 -11.99 13.32
CA ASP A 225 15.88 -12.09 14.73
C ASP A 225 17.29 -11.55 14.97
N ARG A 226 17.38 -10.42 15.66
CA ARG A 226 18.66 -9.77 15.99
C ARG A 226 19.49 -10.50 17.04
N ARG A 227 18.94 -11.53 17.69
CA ARG A 227 19.65 -12.32 18.70
C ARG A 227 20.51 -13.43 18.07
N THR A 228 19.98 -14.12 17.06
CA THR A 228 20.64 -15.25 16.38
C THR A 228 21.16 -14.94 14.98
N SER A 229 20.94 -13.71 14.47
CA SER A 229 21.20 -13.36 13.07
C SER A 229 20.44 -14.25 12.08
N THR A 230 19.29 -14.81 12.49
CA THR A 230 18.39 -15.60 11.64
C THR A 230 17.41 -14.69 10.91
N VAL A 231 17.29 -14.83 9.59
CA VAL A 231 16.19 -14.25 8.80
C VAL A 231 15.24 -15.36 8.34
N PHE A 232 13.98 -15.26 8.78
CA PHE A 232 12.86 -16.04 8.27
C PHE A 232 12.33 -15.34 7.02
N THR A 233 12.49 -15.97 5.86
CA THR A 233 12.30 -15.31 4.56
C THR A 233 11.01 -15.70 3.84
N SER A 234 10.27 -16.67 4.38
CA SER A 234 9.06 -17.21 3.77
C SER A 234 9.34 -17.71 2.34
N ASP A 235 8.51 -17.41 1.33
CA ASP A 235 8.77 -17.79 -0.06
C ASP A 235 10.14 -17.31 -0.61
N LEU A 236 10.73 -16.22 -0.09
CA LEU A 236 12.04 -15.77 -0.54
C LEU A 236 13.12 -16.77 -0.10
N PHE A 237 14.03 -17.14 -1.01
CA PHE A 237 14.95 -18.30 -0.87
C PHE A 237 14.28 -19.69 -0.82
N SER A 238 12.97 -19.79 -1.05
CA SER A 238 12.35 -21.11 -1.18
C SER A 238 12.85 -21.87 -2.40
N ALA A 239 12.91 -23.20 -2.28
CA ALA A 239 13.51 -24.10 -3.27
C ALA A 239 12.58 -25.27 -3.63
N ILE A 240 12.58 -25.67 -4.91
CA ILE A 240 12.02 -26.95 -5.36
C ILE A 240 13.19 -27.93 -5.56
N ASP A 241 13.50 -28.74 -4.55
CA ASP A 241 14.55 -29.75 -4.59
C ASP A 241 13.99 -31.16 -4.30
N PRO A 242 14.07 -32.13 -5.22
CA PRO A 242 13.62 -33.49 -4.98
C PRO A 242 14.54 -34.31 -4.04
N ASP A 243 15.78 -33.87 -3.78
CA ASP A 243 16.73 -34.46 -2.83
C ASP A 243 16.86 -33.63 -1.52
N TRP A 244 15.79 -32.87 -1.20
CA TRP A 244 15.58 -32.00 -0.02
C TRP A 244 16.09 -32.57 1.31
N GLN A 245 16.83 -31.72 2.06
CA GLN A 245 17.22 -31.96 3.46
C GLN A 245 17.17 -30.63 4.25
N LEU A 246 16.71 -30.68 5.51
CA LEU A 246 16.45 -29.51 6.36
C LEU A 246 17.57 -28.45 6.33
N HIS A 247 18.82 -28.91 6.48
CA HIS A 247 20.02 -28.07 6.43
C HIS A 247 20.72 -28.20 5.07
N ALA A 248 20.98 -27.08 4.40
CA ALA A 248 21.54 -27.04 3.06
C ALA A 248 22.93 -27.73 2.98
N GLN A 249 23.02 -28.84 2.23
CA GLN A 249 24.25 -29.67 2.14
C GLN A 249 25.22 -29.23 1.02
N ARG A 250 24.77 -28.41 0.06
CA ARG A 250 25.50 -28.17 -1.21
C ARG A 250 25.35 -26.73 -1.68
N GLU A 251 26.25 -26.36 -2.58
CA GLU A 251 26.41 -24.99 -3.11
C GLU A 251 25.59 -24.70 -4.37
N GLY A 252 24.90 -25.70 -4.92
CA GLY A 252 24.13 -25.59 -6.16
C GLY A 252 22.68 -25.23 -5.86
N PHE A 253 22.36 -23.94 -5.85
CA PHE A 253 21.03 -23.42 -5.50
C PHE A 253 19.97 -23.58 -6.62
N SER A 254 20.11 -24.57 -7.51
CA SER A 254 19.24 -24.72 -8.69
C SER A 254 17.76 -24.94 -8.37
N GLY A 255 17.43 -25.45 -7.18
CA GLY A 255 16.04 -25.50 -6.69
C GLY A 255 15.48 -24.13 -6.34
N ILE A 256 16.31 -23.20 -5.85
CA ILE A 256 15.95 -21.80 -5.60
C ILE A 256 15.79 -21.08 -6.94
N ASP A 257 16.71 -21.29 -7.89
CA ASP A 257 16.64 -20.72 -9.24
C ASP A 257 15.31 -21.11 -9.92
N ALA A 258 14.99 -22.41 -9.90
CA ALA A 258 13.77 -22.95 -10.51
C ALA A 258 12.48 -22.43 -9.85
N PHE A 259 12.47 -22.25 -8.52
CA PHE A 259 11.35 -21.63 -7.81
C PHE A 259 11.19 -20.16 -8.24
N HIS A 260 12.26 -19.37 -8.16
CA HIS A 260 12.15 -17.92 -8.32
C HIS A 260 11.84 -17.51 -9.76
N THR A 261 12.45 -18.15 -10.77
CA THR A 261 12.12 -17.92 -12.19
C THR A 261 10.68 -18.30 -12.53
N GLY A 262 10.05 -19.22 -11.77
CA GLY A 262 8.65 -19.60 -11.94
C GLY A 262 7.63 -18.74 -11.17
N TYR A 263 7.97 -18.27 -9.97
CA TYR A 263 7.04 -17.59 -9.06
C TYR A 263 7.19 -16.07 -8.98
N THR A 264 8.33 -15.51 -9.38
CA THR A 264 8.66 -14.11 -9.09
C THR A 264 8.31 -13.18 -10.25
N PRO A 265 7.49 -12.13 -10.05
CA PRO A 265 6.99 -11.28 -11.16
C PRO A 265 8.03 -10.33 -11.78
N SER A 266 9.23 -10.22 -11.23
CA SER A 266 10.34 -9.42 -11.78
C SER A 266 11.68 -9.85 -11.16
N MET A 267 12.67 -10.19 -12.00
CA MET A 267 14.03 -10.52 -11.55
C MET A 267 14.75 -9.29 -10.96
N GLU A 268 14.56 -8.10 -11.55
CA GLU A 268 15.10 -6.84 -11.01
C GLU A 268 14.60 -6.57 -9.58
N LEU A 269 13.30 -6.78 -9.33
CA LEU A 269 12.72 -6.63 -7.99
C LEU A 269 13.25 -7.68 -7.01
N LEU A 270 13.45 -8.92 -7.47
CA LEU A 270 14.04 -10.00 -6.68
C LEU A 270 15.45 -9.64 -6.21
N GLN A 271 16.33 -9.33 -7.16
CA GLN A 271 17.72 -8.97 -6.93
C GLN A 271 17.81 -7.77 -5.97
N HIS A 272 16.98 -6.74 -6.20
CA HIS A 272 16.95 -5.54 -5.35
C HIS A 272 16.53 -5.84 -3.90
N ARG A 273 15.56 -6.73 -3.67
CA ARG A 273 15.13 -7.08 -2.30
C ARG A 273 16.05 -8.10 -1.62
N ALA A 274 16.67 -9.00 -2.38
CA ALA A 274 17.74 -9.88 -1.88
C ALA A 274 18.90 -9.05 -1.32
N ALA A 275 19.39 -8.08 -2.10
CA ALA A 275 20.43 -7.15 -1.66
C ALA A 275 20.00 -6.30 -0.45
N GLN A 276 18.71 -5.92 -0.34
CA GLN A 276 18.20 -5.20 0.83
C GLN A 276 18.26 -6.02 2.13
N LEU A 277 18.22 -7.36 2.10
CA LEU A 277 18.33 -8.16 3.34
C LEU A 277 19.65 -7.89 4.08
N ARG A 278 20.73 -7.62 3.34
CA ARG A 278 22.04 -7.25 3.89
C ARG A 278 22.03 -5.97 4.73
N SER A 279 20.96 -5.16 4.67
CA SER A 279 20.78 -3.96 5.50
C SER A 279 20.17 -4.24 6.89
N LEU A 280 19.60 -5.43 7.11
CA LEU A 280 18.98 -5.82 8.38
C LEU A 280 20.02 -6.02 9.49
N GLY A 281 21.18 -6.58 9.14
CA GLY A 281 22.29 -6.94 10.00
C GLY A 281 23.20 -7.97 9.30
N PRO A 282 24.23 -8.50 10.00
CA PRO A 282 24.87 -9.74 9.57
C PRO A 282 23.84 -10.88 9.58
N ILE A 283 23.86 -11.77 8.58
CA ILE A 283 22.96 -12.92 8.52
C ILE A 283 23.80 -14.18 8.69
N GLU A 284 23.48 -15.00 9.70
CA GLU A 284 24.15 -16.28 9.95
C GLU A 284 23.28 -17.48 9.53
N ARG A 285 21.96 -17.26 9.40
CA ARG A 285 20.97 -18.23 8.95
C ARG A 285 19.87 -17.59 8.09
N ILE A 286 19.51 -18.25 6.99
CA ILE A 286 18.27 -18.02 6.24
C ILE A 286 17.33 -19.21 6.48
N ALA A 287 16.06 -18.93 6.78
CA ALA A 287 15.02 -19.91 7.07
C ALA A 287 13.79 -19.69 6.15
N PRO A 288 13.72 -20.37 4.98
CA PRO A 288 12.64 -20.21 4.00
C PRO A 288 11.42 -21.08 4.31
N GLN A 289 10.29 -20.77 3.67
CA GLN A 289 9.03 -21.50 3.78
C GLN A 289 9.10 -22.91 3.15
N GLN A 290 9.89 -23.10 2.09
CA GLN A 290 10.01 -24.38 1.38
C GLN A 290 11.49 -24.63 1.05
N GLY A 291 11.98 -25.85 1.22
CA GLY A 291 13.42 -26.12 1.08
C GLY A 291 14.26 -25.60 2.26
N SER A 292 15.58 -25.49 2.05
CA SER A 292 16.54 -25.57 3.16
C SER A 292 16.83 -24.31 3.96
N VAL A 293 16.97 -24.54 5.27
CA VAL A 293 17.71 -23.66 6.18
C VAL A 293 19.15 -23.57 5.66
N ILE A 294 19.59 -22.35 5.37
CA ILE A 294 20.91 -22.05 4.81
C ILE A 294 21.73 -21.41 5.92
N GLU A 295 22.89 -21.99 6.25
CA GLU A 295 23.71 -21.55 7.40
C GLU A 295 25.16 -21.23 7.00
N GLY A 296 25.81 -20.39 7.82
CA GLY A 296 27.25 -20.15 7.76
C GLY A 296 27.75 -19.73 6.39
N THR A 297 28.74 -20.44 5.84
CA THR A 297 29.38 -20.09 4.56
C THR A 297 28.48 -20.23 3.32
N LEU A 298 27.27 -20.80 3.46
CA LEU A 298 26.31 -20.88 2.36
C LEU A 298 25.39 -19.65 2.27
N VAL A 299 25.17 -18.91 3.36
CA VAL A 299 24.28 -17.73 3.39
C VAL A 299 24.71 -16.66 2.39
N GLU A 300 25.97 -16.25 2.47
CA GLU A 300 26.56 -15.27 1.54
C GLU A 300 26.46 -15.71 0.07
N ARG A 301 26.53 -17.03 -0.18
CA ARG A 301 26.45 -17.59 -1.53
C ARG A 301 25.03 -17.67 -2.05
N ALA A 302 24.05 -17.92 -1.18
CA ALA A 302 22.63 -17.86 -1.54
C ALA A 302 22.24 -16.42 -1.89
N LEU A 303 22.66 -15.44 -1.09
CA LEU A 303 22.48 -14.00 -1.38
C LEU A 303 23.11 -13.64 -2.74
N ASP A 304 24.39 -13.95 -2.93
CA ASP A 304 25.12 -13.72 -4.20
C ASP A 304 24.49 -14.41 -5.42
N ASN A 305 23.76 -15.51 -5.23
CA ASN A 305 23.06 -16.25 -6.28
C ASN A 305 21.74 -15.53 -6.65
N LEU A 306 20.92 -15.18 -5.66
CA LEU A 306 19.65 -14.47 -5.88
C LEU A 306 19.86 -13.04 -6.41
N GLU A 307 20.94 -12.37 -6.02
CA GLU A 307 21.37 -11.07 -6.55
C GLU A 307 21.89 -11.14 -8.00
N ARG A 308 22.14 -12.33 -8.55
CA ARG A 308 22.71 -12.52 -9.90
C ARG A 308 21.89 -13.46 -10.81
N LEU A 309 20.66 -13.80 -10.43
CA LEU A 309 19.78 -14.64 -11.23
C LEU A 309 19.59 -14.00 -12.64
N PRO A 310 19.88 -14.71 -13.75
CA PRO A 310 19.79 -14.15 -15.08
C PRO A 310 18.34 -13.96 -15.53
N ASP A 311 18.07 -12.90 -16.28
CA ASP A 311 16.74 -12.49 -16.74
C ASP A 311 16.31 -13.27 -18.00
N GLU A 312 16.25 -14.61 -17.90
CA GLU A 312 15.95 -15.52 -19.02
C GLU A 312 14.53 -16.12 -18.93
N MET A 313 13.57 -15.48 -19.60
CA MET A 313 12.29 -16.12 -19.94
C MET A 313 12.51 -17.23 -20.99
N CYS A 314 12.36 -18.49 -20.59
CA CYS A 314 12.70 -19.64 -21.43
C CYS A 314 11.56 -20.09 -22.38
N VAL A 315 11.84 -20.14 -23.70
CA VAL A 315 11.06 -20.82 -24.74
C VAL A 315 12.04 -21.38 -25.80
N ASP A 316 11.87 -22.63 -26.26
CA ASP A 316 12.85 -23.39 -27.08
C ASP A 316 12.43 -23.52 -28.57
N GLU A 317 13.41 -23.48 -29.49
CA GLU A 317 13.24 -23.44 -30.96
C GLU A 317 13.80 -24.68 -31.71
N THR A 318 14.39 -25.66 -31.03
CA THR A 318 15.39 -26.59 -31.63
C THR A 318 14.88 -27.72 -32.57
N PHE A 319 13.67 -27.65 -33.13
CA PHE A 319 13.04 -28.78 -33.85
C PHE A 319 13.27 -28.88 -35.37
N GLU A 320 13.49 -27.78 -36.10
CA GLU A 320 13.28 -27.77 -37.57
C GLU A 320 14.41 -28.37 -38.43
N ALA A 321 15.67 -28.27 -37.98
CA ALA A 321 16.83 -28.40 -38.88
C ALA A 321 17.03 -29.80 -39.51
N GLN A 322 16.75 -30.89 -38.79
CA GLN A 322 17.09 -32.25 -39.25
C GLN A 322 16.26 -32.76 -40.44
N GLN A 323 15.08 -32.18 -40.72
CA GLN A 323 14.21 -32.70 -41.79
C GLN A 323 14.75 -32.44 -43.21
N ASN A 324 15.48 -31.35 -43.43
CA ASN A 324 15.80 -30.89 -44.78
C ASN A 324 16.86 -31.75 -45.51
N GLN A 325 17.77 -32.42 -44.80
CA GLN A 325 18.79 -33.24 -45.48
C GLN A 325 18.23 -34.57 -46.01
N ARG A 326 17.26 -35.19 -45.30
CA ARG A 326 16.54 -36.38 -45.80
C ARG A 326 15.62 -36.06 -46.98
N ARG A 327 15.07 -34.83 -47.05
CA ARG A 327 14.29 -34.36 -48.20
C ARG A 327 15.08 -34.44 -49.51
N HIS A 328 16.36 -34.07 -49.54
CA HIS A 328 17.08 -33.88 -50.81
C HIS A 328 17.32 -35.18 -51.62
N ALA A 329 17.61 -36.29 -50.95
CA ALA A 329 17.73 -37.60 -51.61
C ALA A 329 16.36 -38.16 -52.03
N ALA A 330 15.33 -37.97 -51.20
CA ALA A 330 13.95 -38.30 -51.56
C ALA A 330 13.47 -37.46 -52.75
N GLN A 331 13.84 -36.17 -52.82
CA GLN A 331 13.49 -35.27 -53.91
C GLN A 331 13.98 -35.77 -55.26
N MET A 332 15.21 -36.27 -55.42
CA MET A 332 15.67 -36.68 -56.77
C MET A 332 14.89 -37.89 -57.31
N SER A 333 14.54 -38.86 -56.46
CA SER A 333 13.67 -39.96 -56.84
C SER A 333 12.22 -39.47 -57.06
N GLN A 334 11.70 -38.62 -56.18
CA GLN A 334 10.39 -37.98 -56.35
C GLN A 334 10.30 -37.06 -57.57
N LEU A 335 11.41 -36.51 -58.08
CA LEU A 335 11.41 -35.64 -59.25
C LEU A 335 11.21 -36.41 -60.55
N VAL A 336 11.69 -37.67 -60.63
CA VAL A 336 11.41 -38.58 -61.76
C VAL A 336 10.06 -39.27 -61.60
N GLU A 337 9.73 -39.69 -60.37
CA GLU A 337 8.48 -40.42 -60.06
C GLU A 337 7.24 -39.49 -60.10
N ASN A 338 7.39 -38.21 -59.76
CA ASN A 338 6.37 -37.16 -59.98
C ASN A 338 6.65 -36.31 -61.23
N ALA A 339 7.58 -36.71 -62.12
CA ALA A 339 7.76 -36.01 -63.40
C ALA A 339 6.45 -36.09 -64.19
N SER A 340 5.85 -34.94 -64.49
CA SER A 340 4.61 -34.84 -65.26
C SER A 340 4.80 -35.18 -66.75
N VAL A 341 6.04 -35.27 -67.23
CA VAL A 341 6.37 -35.85 -68.53
C VAL A 341 6.41 -37.37 -68.41
N CYS A 342 5.78 -38.05 -69.37
CA CYS A 342 5.72 -39.50 -69.41
C CYS A 342 7.08 -40.05 -69.84
N PHE A 343 7.80 -40.73 -68.95
CA PHE A 343 9.14 -41.29 -69.16
C PHE A 343 9.12 -42.82 -69.25
N MET A 344 9.90 -43.39 -70.17
CA MET A 344 10.12 -44.83 -70.38
C MET A 344 11.62 -45.10 -70.62
N VAL A 345 12.15 -46.21 -70.12
CA VAL A 345 13.55 -46.64 -70.30
C VAL A 345 13.60 -48.12 -70.69
N ALA A 346 14.55 -48.49 -71.54
CA ALA A 346 14.82 -49.88 -71.92
C ALA A 346 16.33 -50.23 -71.85
N ASP A 347 16.64 -51.53 -71.86
CA ASP A 347 18.00 -52.06 -71.96
C ASP A 347 18.56 -52.00 -73.41
N ALA A 348 19.84 -52.35 -73.59
CA ALA A 348 20.51 -52.39 -74.89
C ALA A 348 19.90 -53.41 -75.89
N GLU A 349 19.08 -54.36 -75.44
CA GLU A 349 18.30 -55.26 -76.31
C GLU A 349 16.84 -54.79 -76.54
N GLY A 350 16.46 -53.64 -75.99
CA GLY A 350 15.13 -53.04 -76.14
C GLY A 350 14.05 -53.61 -75.21
N ARG A 351 14.37 -54.28 -74.10
CA ARG A 351 13.38 -54.59 -73.05
C ARG A 351 13.17 -53.40 -72.12
N ILE A 352 11.91 -53.05 -71.90
CA ILE A 352 11.49 -51.93 -71.05
C ILE A 352 11.85 -52.26 -69.59
N SER A 353 12.75 -51.46 -69.01
CA SER A 353 13.25 -51.63 -67.64
C SER A 353 12.50 -50.76 -66.63
N TYR A 354 12.02 -49.58 -67.03
CA TYR A 354 11.27 -48.66 -66.18
C TYR A 354 10.26 -47.82 -66.97
N ILE A 355 9.13 -47.51 -66.34
CA ILE A 355 8.18 -46.48 -66.75
C ILE A 355 7.67 -45.73 -65.52
N ASN A 356 7.67 -44.40 -65.58
CA ASN A 356 7.23 -43.56 -64.46
C ASN A 356 5.69 -43.52 -64.33
N PRO A 357 5.14 -43.05 -63.19
CA PRO A 357 3.70 -42.92 -62.98
C PRO A 357 2.98 -42.08 -64.04
N ALA A 358 3.62 -41.06 -64.62
CA ALA A 358 3.03 -40.30 -65.72
C ALA A 358 2.81 -41.16 -66.98
N THR A 359 3.82 -41.94 -67.41
CA THR A 359 3.65 -42.92 -68.50
C THR A 359 2.57 -43.94 -68.17
N ARG A 360 2.58 -44.49 -66.95
CA ARG A 360 1.53 -45.44 -66.52
C ARG A 360 0.14 -44.81 -66.58
N ALA A 361 -0.02 -43.56 -66.16
CA ALA A 361 -1.30 -42.85 -66.16
C ALA A 361 -1.76 -42.42 -67.57
N LEU A 362 -0.84 -42.05 -68.47
CA LEU A 362 -1.15 -41.79 -69.87
C LEU A 362 -1.57 -43.09 -70.57
N PHE A 363 -0.76 -44.13 -70.44
CA PHE A 363 -0.98 -45.41 -71.10
C PHE A 363 -2.16 -46.19 -70.50
N ALA A 364 -2.52 -45.99 -69.22
CA ALA A 364 -3.74 -46.57 -68.64
C ALA A 364 -5.02 -45.96 -69.24
N LYS A 365 -5.05 -44.65 -69.50
CA LYS A 365 -6.18 -44.00 -70.22
C LYS A 365 -6.32 -44.57 -71.64
N LEU A 366 -5.20 -44.91 -72.25
CA LEU A 366 -5.08 -45.39 -73.62
C LEU A 366 -5.04 -46.93 -73.72
N GLU A 367 -5.18 -47.67 -72.61
CA GLU A 367 -4.88 -49.12 -72.52
C GLU A 367 -5.73 -49.95 -73.49
N HIS A 368 -6.94 -49.48 -73.77
CA HIS A 368 -7.87 -50.05 -74.76
C HIS A 368 -7.39 -49.92 -76.23
N LEU A 369 -6.31 -49.18 -76.49
CA LEU A 369 -5.67 -48.94 -77.79
C LEU A 369 -4.22 -49.47 -77.83
N LEU A 370 -3.73 -50.13 -76.76
CA LEU A 370 -2.35 -50.61 -76.64
C LEU A 370 -2.24 -52.11 -76.98
N PRO A 371 -1.05 -52.57 -77.45
CA PRO A 371 -0.83 -53.97 -77.85
C PRO A 371 -0.84 -54.96 -76.67
N CYS A 372 -0.63 -54.48 -75.45
CA CYS A 372 -0.80 -55.25 -74.21
C CYS A 372 -1.18 -54.33 -73.05
N ARG A 373 -1.49 -54.91 -71.89
CA ARG A 373 -1.86 -54.17 -70.67
C ARG A 373 -0.66 -53.46 -70.06
N VAL A 374 -0.93 -52.35 -69.37
CA VAL A 374 0.10 -51.44 -68.80
C VAL A 374 0.90 -52.11 -67.67
N ASP A 375 0.32 -53.08 -66.98
CA ASP A 375 1.01 -53.92 -65.99
C ASP A 375 2.02 -54.90 -66.62
N GLN A 376 1.93 -55.16 -67.93
CA GLN A 376 2.78 -56.09 -68.68
C GLN A 376 3.86 -55.40 -69.54
N LEU A 377 3.92 -54.06 -69.53
CA LEU A 377 4.89 -53.30 -70.32
C LEU A 377 6.33 -53.46 -69.81
N VAL A 378 6.56 -53.41 -68.51
CA VAL A 378 7.91 -53.60 -67.94
C VAL A 378 8.31 -55.08 -68.08
N GLY A 379 9.50 -55.33 -68.63
CA GLY A 379 9.99 -56.65 -69.03
C GLY A 379 9.60 -57.07 -70.46
N SER A 380 8.62 -56.41 -71.09
CA SER A 380 8.32 -56.60 -72.51
C SER A 380 9.36 -55.87 -73.39
N ASN A 381 9.52 -56.33 -74.63
CA ASN A 381 10.36 -55.64 -75.62
C ASN A 381 9.56 -54.53 -76.34
N ILE A 382 10.19 -53.39 -76.60
CA ILE A 382 9.57 -52.22 -77.24
C ILE A 382 8.93 -52.52 -78.62
N ASP A 383 9.43 -53.55 -79.31
CA ASP A 383 8.90 -54.09 -80.58
C ASP A 383 7.36 -54.10 -80.68
N ILE A 384 6.67 -54.39 -79.56
CA ILE A 384 5.20 -54.48 -79.48
C ILE A 384 4.46 -53.23 -79.98
N PHE A 385 5.07 -52.05 -79.87
CA PHE A 385 4.43 -50.78 -80.23
C PHE A 385 4.40 -50.48 -81.74
N HIS A 386 4.93 -51.36 -82.60
CA HIS A 386 5.06 -51.09 -84.03
C HIS A 386 4.80 -52.33 -84.90
N GLU A 387 4.00 -52.19 -85.96
CA GLU A 387 3.66 -53.28 -86.90
C GLU A 387 4.87 -53.94 -87.57
N ARG A 388 6.04 -53.29 -87.55
CA ARG A 388 7.31 -53.81 -88.05
C ARG A 388 8.35 -53.80 -86.92
N PRO A 389 8.54 -54.90 -86.17
CA PRO A 389 9.44 -54.98 -85.01
C PRO A 389 10.87 -54.48 -85.29
N HIS A 390 11.48 -54.94 -86.38
CA HIS A 390 12.86 -54.60 -86.75
C HIS A 390 13.16 -53.09 -86.78
N HIS A 391 12.16 -52.24 -87.07
CA HIS A 391 12.33 -50.78 -87.12
C HIS A 391 12.95 -50.19 -85.85
N GLN A 392 12.56 -50.69 -84.67
CA GLN A 392 13.05 -50.18 -83.38
C GLN A 392 14.46 -50.71 -83.07
N ARG A 393 14.72 -51.97 -83.43
CA ARG A 393 16.05 -52.59 -83.31
C ARG A 393 17.09 -51.92 -84.20
N ASP A 394 16.69 -51.50 -85.41
CA ASP A 394 17.54 -50.74 -86.35
C ASP A 394 17.90 -49.34 -85.83
N LEU A 395 17.06 -48.74 -84.95
CA LEU A 395 17.38 -47.48 -84.26
C LEU A 395 18.39 -47.68 -83.13
N ILE A 396 18.31 -48.79 -82.38
CA ILE A 396 19.24 -49.10 -81.27
C ILE A 396 20.61 -49.57 -81.81
N ALA A 397 20.64 -50.38 -82.87
CA ALA A 397 21.89 -50.87 -83.45
C ALA A 397 22.78 -49.74 -84.02
N ASP A 398 22.17 -48.62 -84.42
CA ASP A 398 22.81 -47.43 -84.99
C ASP A 398 22.60 -46.20 -84.07
N HIS A 399 22.55 -46.43 -82.75
CA HIS A 399 22.18 -45.43 -81.73
C HIS A 399 23.03 -44.14 -81.79
N ALA A 400 24.32 -44.27 -82.13
CA ALA A 400 25.24 -43.14 -82.26
C ALA A 400 24.92 -42.19 -83.43
N ALA A 401 24.08 -42.61 -84.39
CA ALA A 401 23.70 -41.81 -85.56
C ALA A 401 22.18 -41.53 -85.66
N ARG A 402 21.34 -42.12 -84.80
CA ARG A 402 19.87 -42.08 -84.93
C ARG A 402 19.10 -41.54 -83.73
N PHE A 403 19.77 -41.20 -82.64
CA PHE A 403 19.18 -40.47 -81.52
C PHE A 403 19.70 -39.02 -81.46
N PRO A 404 18.88 -38.04 -81.05
CA PRO A 404 17.48 -38.19 -80.66
C PRO A 404 16.52 -38.36 -81.85
N HIS A 405 15.34 -38.92 -81.61
CA HIS A 405 14.29 -39.16 -82.62
C HIS A 405 12.93 -38.65 -82.13
N GLN A 406 12.15 -38.00 -83.00
CA GLN A 406 10.87 -37.38 -82.65
C GLN A 406 9.76 -37.72 -83.67
N ALA A 407 8.55 -37.99 -83.18
CA ALA A 407 7.36 -38.23 -83.99
C ALA A 407 6.07 -37.78 -83.26
N THR A 408 4.97 -37.56 -83.98
CA THR A 408 3.63 -37.35 -83.40
C THR A 408 2.65 -38.36 -83.99
N ILE A 409 1.94 -39.09 -83.13
CA ILE A 409 0.94 -40.10 -83.48
C ILE A 409 -0.45 -39.69 -82.99
N ALA A 410 -1.49 -40.14 -83.70
CA ALA A 410 -2.87 -40.05 -83.23
C ALA A 410 -3.29 -41.41 -82.65
N LEU A 411 -3.82 -41.42 -81.42
CA LEU A 411 -4.27 -42.63 -80.72
C LEU A 411 -5.66 -42.37 -80.11
N GLY A 412 -6.70 -42.63 -80.91
CA GLY A 412 -8.06 -42.18 -80.60
C GLY A 412 -8.19 -40.66 -80.81
N GLU A 413 -8.80 -39.96 -79.86
CA GLU A 413 -8.90 -38.49 -79.88
C GLU A 413 -7.60 -37.78 -79.42
N HIS A 414 -6.66 -38.53 -78.82
CA HIS A 414 -5.40 -38.01 -78.29
C HIS A 414 -4.32 -37.88 -79.37
N HIS A 415 -3.58 -36.78 -79.32
CA HIS A 415 -2.45 -36.51 -80.18
C HIS A 415 -1.17 -36.57 -79.33
N LEU A 416 -0.31 -37.55 -79.57
CA LEU A 416 0.85 -37.86 -78.72
C LEU A 416 2.15 -37.62 -79.47
N GLN A 417 2.92 -36.63 -79.02
CA GLN A 417 4.31 -36.42 -79.39
C GLN A 417 5.20 -37.40 -78.61
N ILE A 418 6.23 -37.91 -79.28
CA ILE A 418 7.18 -38.92 -78.80
C ILE A 418 8.59 -38.40 -79.04
N ASP A 419 9.47 -38.50 -78.04
CA ASP A 419 10.85 -38.01 -78.06
C ASP A 419 11.81 -39.07 -77.47
N ALA A 420 12.67 -39.68 -78.27
CA ALA A 420 13.57 -40.78 -77.88
C ALA A 420 15.06 -40.39 -77.92
N PHE A 421 15.87 -40.93 -77.00
CA PHE A 421 17.29 -40.59 -76.80
C PHE A 421 18.08 -41.75 -76.13
N SER A 422 19.40 -41.61 -76.00
CA SER A 422 20.32 -42.62 -75.45
C SER A 422 20.85 -42.27 -74.06
N ILE A 423 21.07 -43.29 -73.21
CA ILE A 423 21.63 -43.17 -71.84
C ILE A 423 23.00 -43.86 -71.77
N HIS A 424 23.92 -43.27 -71.00
CA HIS A 424 25.28 -43.75 -70.77
C HIS A 424 25.61 -43.74 -69.26
N ASP A 425 26.64 -44.50 -68.84
CA ASP A 425 27.19 -44.43 -67.46
C ASP A 425 28.26 -43.33 -67.30
N ASP A 426 28.78 -43.18 -66.07
CA ASP A 426 29.81 -42.18 -65.72
C ASP A 426 31.14 -42.39 -66.47
N ASP A 427 31.40 -43.61 -66.97
CA ASP A 427 32.57 -43.97 -67.79
C ASP A 427 32.30 -43.82 -69.32
N GLY A 428 31.06 -43.52 -69.71
CA GLY A 428 30.64 -43.25 -71.10
C GLY A 428 30.11 -44.48 -71.88
N THR A 429 29.86 -45.62 -71.23
CA THR A 429 29.30 -46.83 -71.86
C THR A 429 27.81 -46.67 -72.13
N PHE A 430 27.32 -47.04 -73.33
CA PHE A 430 25.89 -47.04 -73.64
C PHE A 430 25.12 -48.09 -72.84
N ILE A 431 24.09 -47.66 -72.10
CA ILE A 431 23.24 -48.51 -71.25
C ILE A 431 21.98 -48.96 -72.00
N GLY A 432 21.36 -48.06 -72.76
CA GLY A 432 20.08 -48.31 -73.43
C GLY A 432 19.35 -47.01 -73.83
N PRO A 433 18.23 -47.12 -74.56
CA PRO A 433 17.42 -45.98 -74.96
C PRO A 433 16.38 -45.59 -73.90
N ALA A 434 15.97 -44.33 -73.90
CA ALA A 434 14.83 -43.82 -73.17
C ALA A 434 13.92 -42.99 -74.08
N VAL A 435 12.64 -42.90 -73.71
CA VAL A 435 11.57 -42.29 -74.52
C VAL A 435 10.66 -41.46 -73.62
N MET A 436 10.43 -40.22 -74.03
CA MET A 436 9.47 -39.29 -73.45
C MET A 436 8.22 -39.22 -74.33
N TRP A 437 7.06 -39.06 -73.70
CA TRP A 437 5.76 -38.92 -74.38
C TRP A 437 5.02 -37.68 -73.85
N LYS A 438 4.38 -36.94 -74.75
CA LYS A 438 3.69 -35.67 -74.47
C LYS A 438 2.37 -35.60 -75.25
N ASP A 439 1.25 -35.45 -74.55
CA ASP A 439 -0.03 -35.14 -75.19
C ASP A 439 -0.02 -33.67 -75.67
N VAL A 440 -0.18 -33.45 -76.99
CA VAL A 440 -0.15 -32.13 -77.65
C VAL A 440 -1.56 -31.58 -77.94
N THR A 441 -2.60 -32.18 -77.38
CA THR A 441 -3.99 -31.71 -77.52
C THR A 441 -4.20 -30.27 -77.01
N GLU A 442 -3.32 -29.73 -76.16
CA GLU A 442 -3.35 -28.31 -75.76
C GLU A 442 -3.04 -27.32 -76.89
N GLU A 443 -2.20 -27.69 -77.88
CA GLU A 443 -1.93 -26.80 -79.04
C GLU A 443 -3.15 -26.74 -79.98
N VAL A 444 -4.01 -27.76 -79.96
CA VAL A 444 -5.34 -27.73 -80.60
C VAL A 444 -6.31 -26.84 -79.79
N LYS A 445 -6.17 -26.79 -78.45
CA LYS A 445 -6.95 -25.92 -77.56
C LYS A 445 -6.52 -24.45 -77.59
N ALA A 446 -5.39 -24.08 -78.19
CA ALA A 446 -4.99 -22.67 -78.38
C ALA A 446 -6.09 -21.85 -79.10
N LYS A 447 -6.91 -22.50 -79.93
CA LYS A 447 -8.10 -21.91 -80.58
C LYS A 447 -9.19 -21.43 -79.61
N ALA A 448 -9.25 -21.96 -78.39
CA ALA A 448 -10.17 -21.54 -77.33
C ALA A 448 -9.65 -20.34 -76.51
N GLU A 449 -8.36 -20.00 -76.62
CA GLU A 449 -7.77 -18.91 -75.81
C GLU A 449 -8.30 -17.52 -76.19
N VAL A 450 -8.77 -17.35 -77.43
CA VAL A 450 -9.40 -16.10 -77.89
C VAL A 450 -10.71 -15.83 -77.13
N GLN A 451 -11.54 -16.85 -76.89
CA GLN A 451 -12.78 -16.74 -76.11
C GLN A 451 -12.47 -16.35 -74.66
N ARG A 452 -11.50 -17.04 -74.05
CA ARG A 452 -11.02 -16.80 -72.68
C ARG A 452 -10.58 -15.34 -72.44
N LYS A 453 -10.06 -14.64 -73.45
CA LYS A 453 -9.68 -13.21 -73.36
C LYS A 453 -10.88 -12.26 -73.35
N ILE A 454 -11.98 -12.61 -74.02
CA ILE A 454 -13.25 -11.86 -73.94
C ILE A 454 -13.89 -12.05 -72.56
N ASP A 455 -13.90 -13.29 -72.07
CA ASP A 455 -14.46 -13.62 -70.76
C ASP A 455 -13.67 -12.92 -69.63
N TYR A 456 -12.35 -12.81 -69.76
CA TYR A 456 -11.51 -11.99 -68.88
C TYR A 456 -11.96 -10.53 -68.84
N ALA A 457 -12.11 -9.85 -70.00
CA ALA A 457 -12.54 -8.45 -70.04
C ALA A 457 -13.92 -8.22 -69.39
N ARG A 458 -14.85 -9.17 -69.56
CA ARG A 458 -16.17 -9.14 -68.90
C ARG A 458 -16.08 -9.28 -67.38
N SER A 459 -15.19 -10.15 -66.89
CA SER A 459 -15.04 -10.48 -65.48
C SER A 459 -14.30 -9.45 -64.61
N ILE A 460 -13.70 -8.40 -65.19
CA ILE A 460 -12.98 -7.36 -64.43
C ILE A 460 -13.97 -6.63 -63.50
N PRO A 461 -13.70 -6.54 -62.17
CA PRO A 461 -14.66 -5.96 -61.22
C PRO A 461 -14.79 -4.43 -61.29
N THR A 462 -13.88 -3.74 -61.99
CA THR A 462 -13.97 -2.30 -62.27
C THR A 462 -14.94 -2.04 -63.44
N PRO A 463 -15.98 -1.21 -63.28
CA PRO A 463 -16.83 -0.76 -64.38
C PRO A 463 -16.04 -0.20 -65.57
N MET A 464 -16.20 -0.78 -66.76
CA MET A 464 -15.62 -0.26 -68.00
C MET A 464 -16.51 -0.50 -69.22
N MET A 465 -16.40 0.41 -70.20
CA MET A 465 -17.00 0.29 -71.53
C MET A 465 -16.06 0.83 -72.61
N SER A 466 -16.11 0.27 -73.81
CA SER A 466 -15.56 0.93 -75.00
C SER A 466 -16.69 1.54 -75.83
N MET A 467 -16.37 2.64 -76.51
CA MET A 467 -17.26 3.31 -77.45
C MET A 467 -16.52 3.76 -78.71
N ASP A 468 -17.26 3.87 -79.81
CA ASP A 468 -16.78 4.47 -81.05
C ASP A 468 -16.48 5.98 -80.88
N SER A 469 -15.93 6.60 -81.92
CA SER A 469 -15.65 8.05 -81.95
C SER A 469 -16.90 8.94 -81.87
N GLU A 470 -18.09 8.42 -82.20
CA GLU A 470 -19.37 9.08 -81.97
C GLU A 470 -19.97 8.80 -80.57
N HIS A 471 -19.22 8.19 -79.65
CA HIS A 471 -19.61 7.84 -78.29
C HIS A 471 -20.69 6.73 -78.17
N THR A 472 -20.88 5.89 -79.21
CA THR A 472 -21.73 4.69 -79.17
C THR A 472 -21.01 3.54 -78.48
N VAL A 473 -21.62 2.93 -77.45
CA VAL A 473 -21.02 1.81 -76.70
C VAL A 473 -20.92 0.56 -77.58
N GLU A 474 -19.71 0.03 -77.72
CA GLU A 474 -19.41 -1.20 -78.46
C GLU A 474 -19.25 -2.40 -77.53
N PHE A 475 -18.70 -2.17 -76.33
CA PHE A 475 -18.50 -3.16 -75.28
C PHE A 475 -18.78 -2.54 -73.91
N ILE A 476 -19.34 -3.32 -72.99
CA ILE A 476 -19.37 -3.02 -71.56
C ILE A 476 -19.16 -4.32 -70.79
N ASN A 477 -18.46 -4.26 -69.67
CA ASN A 477 -18.25 -5.43 -68.80
C ASN A 477 -19.38 -5.62 -67.78
N ASP A 478 -19.36 -6.75 -67.07
CA ASP A 478 -20.44 -7.12 -66.15
C ASP A 478 -20.52 -6.16 -64.95
N ALA A 479 -19.39 -5.58 -64.53
CA ALA A 479 -19.35 -4.54 -63.50
C ALA A 479 -20.04 -3.23 -63.94
N GLY A 480 -19.78 -2.76 -65.17
CA GLY A 480 -20.42 -1.56 -65.73
C GLY A 480 -21.92 -1.76 -65.96
N ALA A 481 -22.31 -2.90 -66.51
CA ALA A 481 -23.71 -3.26 -66.69
C ALA A 481 -24.44 -3.41 -65.34
N GLY A 482 -23.77 -4.02 -64.34
CA GLY A 482 -24.28 -4.17 -62.98
C GLY A 482 -24.43 -2.84 -62.21
N LEU A 483 -23.59 -1.84 -62.48
CA LEU A 483 -23.75 -0.47 -61.95
C LEU A 483 -24.96 0.24 -62.61
N LEU A 484 -25.17 0.04 -63.91
CA LEU A 484 -26.33 0.53 -64.65
C LEU A 484 -27.62 -0.29 -64.42
N SER A 485 -27.53 -1.44 -63.74
CA SER A 485 -28.63 -2.37 -63.47
C SER A 485 -29.31 -2.95 -64.72
N ALA A 486 -28.53 -3.16 -65.79
CA ALA A 486 -28.96 -3.77 -67.05
C ALA A 486 -27.98 -4.90 -67.46
N ARG A 487 -28.20 -5.57 -68.59
CA ARG A 487 -27.23 -6.52 -69.15
C ARG A 487 -26.31 -5.83 -70.16
N PRO A 488 -25.10 -6.36 -70.45
CA PRO A 488 -24.23 -5.79 -71.47
C PRO A 488 -24.92 -5.64 -72.84
N GLU A 489 -25.67 -6.65 -73.28
CA GLU A 489 -26.43 -6.60 -74.53
C GLU A 489 -27.56 -5.54 -74.58
N ASP A 490 -28.06 -5.04 -73.44
CA ASP A 490 -29.08 -3.97 -73.37
C ASP A 490 -28.48 -2.55 -73.50
N LEU A 491 -27.14 -2.45 -73.52
CA LEU A 491 -26.38 -1.22 -73.41
C LEU A 491 -25.51 -0.93 -74.65
N ILE A 492 -25.06 -1.97 -75.34
CA ILE A 492 -24.36 -1.87 -76.63
C ILE A 492 -25.27 -1.19 -77.67
N GLY A 493 -24.69 -0.34 -78.54
CA GLY A 493 -25.42 0.45 -79.54
C GLY A 493 -26.08 1.72 -78.99
N ARG A 494 -26.01 1.99 -77.68
CA ARG A 494 -26.49 3.23 -77.06
C ARG A 494 -25.35 4.22 -76.86
N LYS A 495 -25.64 5.52 -76.79
CA LYS A 495 -24.62 6.55 -76.53
C LYS A 495 -24.27 6.61 -75.03
N CYS A 496 -22.99 6.64 -74.66
CA CYS A 496 -22.55 6.49 -73.25
C CYS A 496 -23.11 7.59 -72.32
N TYR A 497 -23.26 8.82 -72.82
CA TYR A 497 -23.80 9.95 -72.07
C TYR A 497 -25.27 9.76 -71.66
N ASP A 498 -26.04 8.94 -72.39
CA ASP A 498 -27.42 8.58 -72.04
C ASP A 498 -27.50 7.46 -70.99
N LEU A 499 -26.36 6.85 -70.64
CA LEU A 499 -26.23 5.81 -69.61
C LEU A 499 -25.83 6.43 -68.26
N TRP A 500 -24.68 7.12 -68.20
CA TRP A 500 -24.10 7.60 -66.93
C TRP A 500 -24.70 8.91 -66.40
N LYS A 501 -25.21 9.77 -67.30
CA LYS A 501 -25.94 11.02 -67.00
C LYS A 501 -25.30 11.89 -65.90
N THR A 502 -23.98 12.03 -65.92
CA THR A 502 -23.23 12.94 -65.04
C THR A 502 -23.36 14.39 -65.51
N GLU A 503 -22.97 15.37 -64.69
CA GLU A 503 -22.89 16.79 -65.12
C GLU A 503 -21.87 17.01 -66.26
N HIS A 504 -20.94 16.08 -66.43
CA HIS A 504 -19.94 16.09 -67.49
C HIS A 504 -20.44 15.42 -68.78
N CYS A 505 -21.45 14.54 -68.73
CA CYS A 505 -21.96 13.84 -69.91
C CYS A 505 -22.44 14.83 -70.99
N ASN A 506 -21.95 14.66 -72.22
CA ASN A 506 -22.24 15.50 -73.39
C ASN A 506 -21.81 17.00 -73.28
N THR A 507 -21.12 17.42 -72.21
CA THR A 507 -20.56 18.78 -72.08
C THR A 507 -19.07 18.82 -72.46
N PRO A 508 -18.42 20.00 -72.60
CA PRO A 508 -16.97 20.09 -72.78
C PRO A 508 -16.14 19.49 -71.63
N ASN A 509 -16.76 19.19 -70.48
CA ASN A 509 -16.09 18.57 -69.33
C ASN A 509 -16.09 17.03 -69.39
N CYS A 510 -16.74 16.42 -70.39
CA CYS A 510 -16.77 14.99 -70.63
C CYS A 510 -15.36 14.43 -70.89
N ARG A 511 -14.85 13.55 -70.02
CA ARG A 511 -13.48 13.03 -70.16
C ARG A 511 -13.32 12.10 -71.36
N VAL A 512 -14.36 11.34 -71.72
CA VAL A 512 -14.39 10.56 -72.98
C VAL A 512 -14.25 11.48 -74.20
N ARG A 513 -14.99 12.60 -74.24
CA ARG A 513 -14.87 13.59 -75.33
C ARG A 513 -13.48 14.21 -75.37
N GLN A 514 -12.98 14.71 -74.24
CA GLN A 514 -11.65 15.32 -74.17
C GLN A 514 -10.55 14.33 -74.59
N ALA A 515 -10.69 13.03 -74.26
CA ALA A 515 -9.75 11.99 -74.67
C ALA A 515 -9.80 11.69 -76.17
N LEU A 516 -11.00 11.66 -76.77
CA LEU A 516 -11.19 11.54 -78.22
C LEU A 516 -10.65 12.76 -78.98
N GLU A 517 -10.87 13.98 -78.46
CA GLU A 517 -10.48 15.24 -79.11
C GLU A 517 -8.98 15.53 -78.99
N SER A 518 -8.36 15.30 -77.83
CA SER A 518 -6.93 15.58 -77.62
C SER A 518 -6.01 14.37 -77.81
N GLY A 519 -6.55 13.15 -77.87
CA GLY A 519 -5.76 11.92 -78.03
C GLY A 519 -4.90 11.53 -76.82
N GLU A 520 -5.19 12.11 -75.65
CA GLU A 520 -4.53 11.85 -74.36
C GLU A 520 -5.51 11.19 -73.39
N VAL A 521 -5.01 10.52 -72.35
CA VAL A 521 -5.85 10.03 -71.24
C VAL A 521 -6.36 11.23 -70.44
N ARG A 522 -7.65 11.21 -70.06
CA ARG A 522 -8.29 12.27 -69.29
C ARG A 522 -9.07 11.68 -68.13
N THR A 523 -8.79 12.14 -66.92
CA THR A 523 -9.45 11.72 -65.68
C THR A 523 -10.26 12.88 -65.11
N GLY A 524 -11.37 12.60 -64.41
CA GLY A 524 -12.15 13.63 -63.74
C GLY A 524 -13.09 13.07 -62.69
N ASN A 525 -13.28 13.86 -61.63
CA ASN A 525 -14.25 13.60 -60.57
C ASN A 525 -15.61 14.22 -60.97
N THR A 526 -16.72 13.54 -60.71
CA THR A 526 -18.09 14.01 -60.98
C THR A 526 -19.10 13.21 -60.15
N ILE A 527 -20.36 13.61 -60.16
CA ILE A 527 -21.45 12.82 -59.57
C ILE A 527 -22.26 12.14 -60.69
N SER A 528 -22.43 10.82 -60.58
CA SER A 528 -23.35 10.05 -61.42
C SER A 528 -24.71 9.90 -60.76
N ALA A 529 -25.78 9.94 -61.58
CA ALA A 529 -27.16 9.75 -61.15
C ALA A 529 -27.62 8.28 -61.26
N CYS A 530 -26.70 7.33 -61.38
CA CYS A 530 -27.01 5.91 -61.53
C CYS A 530 -27.50 5.27 -60.22
N LYS A 531 -28.33 4.23 -60.36
CA LYS A 531 -28.73 3.29 -59.29
C LYS A 531 -29.29 3.91 -57.99
N GLY A 532 -30.09 4.97 -58.14
CA GLY A 532 -30.99 5.45 -57.08
C GLY A 532 -30.44 6.53 -56.14
N GLY A 533 -29.27 7.10 -56.46
CA GLY A 533 -28.68 8.18 -55.67
C GLY A 533 -27.67 9.02 -56.46
N ALA A 534 -27.03 9.94 -55.75
CA ALA A 534 -25.91 10.74 -56.24
C ALA A 534 -24.60 10.03 -55.87
N LEU A 535 -23.98 9.33 -56.82
CA LEU A 535 -22.76 8.55 -56.60
C LEU A 535 -21.52 9.37 -56.99
N PRO A 536 -20.61 9.72 -56.06
CA PRO A 536 -19.33 10.35 -56.41
C PRO A 536 -18.43 9.33 -57.12
N ILE A 537 -17.96 9.68 -58.32
CA ILE A 537 -17.12 8.83 -59.14
C ILE A 537 -15.90 9.59 -59.68
N ARG A 538 -14.78 8.88 -59.79
CA ARG A 538 -13.61 9.27 -60.59
C ARG A 538 -13.60 8.42 -61.85
N TYR A 539 -13.80 9.04 -63.01
CA TYR A 539 -13.84 8.34 -64.29
C TYR A 539 -12.75 8.81 -65.23
N THR A 540 -12.29 7.89 -66.08
CA THR A 540 -11.19 8.09 -67.00
C THR A 540 -11.61 7.73 -68.41
N GLY A 541 -11.44 8.66 -69.35
CA GLY A 541 -11.48 8.40 -70.79
C GLY A 541 -10.07 8.15 -71.32
N THR A 542 -9.86 7.02 -71.98
CA THR A 542 -8.61 6.63 -72.64
C THR A 542 -8.88 6.42 -74.13
N PRO A 543 -8.17 7.08 -75.06
CA PRO A 543 -8.42 6.91 -76.50
C PRO A 543 -7.93 5.55 -76.98
N LEU A 544 -8.82 4.78 -77.62
CA LEU A 544 -8.50 3.52 -78.28
C LEU A 544 -7.99 3.78 -79.70
N ARG A 545 -6.91 3.09 -80.07
CA ARG A 545 -6.23 3.28 -81.35
C ARG A 545 -6.17 1.97 -82.14
N ASP A 546 -6.23 2.09 -83.46
CA ASP A 546 -5.97 0.96 -84.37
C ASP A 546 -4.47 0.66 -84.53
N ASP A 547 -4.14 -0.41 -85.25
CA ASP A 547 -2.76 -0.81 -85.58
C ASP A 547 -1.98 0.27 -86.38
N HIS A 548 -2.65 1.32 -86.85
CA HIS A 548 -2.09 2.47 -87.57
C HIS A 548 -2.01 3.72 -86.68
N GLY A 549 -2.28 3.59 -85.38
CA GLY A 549 -2.20 4.66 -84.36
C GLY A 549 -3.36 5.66 -84.38
N ARG A 550 -4.36 5.48 -85.24
CA ARG A 550 -5.51 6.38 -85.39
C ARG A 550 -6.52 6.13 -84.28
N ILE A 551 -7.08 7.18 -83.71
CA ILE A 551 -8.14 7.06 -82.69
C ILE A 551 -9.40 6.52 -83.38
N VAL A 552 -9.86 5.35 -82.95
CA VAL A 552 -11.09 4.70 -83.46
C VAL A 552 -12.25 4.83 -82.48
N GLY A 553 -11.94 5.06 -81.20
CA GLY A 553 -12.91 5.13 -80.12
C GLY A 553 -12.24 5.48 -78.80
N ALA A 554 -12.92 5.20 -77.68
CA ALA A 554 -12.38 5.35 -76.34
C ALA A 554 -12.76 4.16 -75.45
N LEU A 555 -11.96 3.95 -74.41
CA LEU A 555 -12.25 3.10 -73.27
C LEU A 555 -12.53 4.04 -72.09
N GLU A 556 -13.74 3.96 -71.54
CA GLU A 556 -14.13 4.61 -70.30
C GLU A 556 -14.06 3.58 -69.17
N TYR A 557 -13.44 3.93 -68.05
CA TYR A 557 -13.57 3.16 -66.80
C TYR A 557 -13.89 4.08 -65.63
N ILE A 558 -14.59 3.53 -64.63
CA ILE A 558 -15.15 4.29 -63.51
C ILE A 558 -14.74 3.66 -62.19
N VAL A 559 -14.28 4.50 -61.25
CA VAL A 559 -13.98 4.15 -59.87
C VAL A 559 -14.98 4.89 -58.96
N ASP A 560 -15.64 4.16 -58.08
CA ASP A 560 -16.45 4.72 -56.99
C ASP A 560 -15.51 5.38 -55.95
N THR A 561 -15.73 6.66 -55.63
CA THR A 561 -14.92 7.40 -54.66
C THR A 561 -15.68 7.72 -53.37
N THR A 562 -16.83 7.07 -53.12
CA THR A 562 -17.62 7.25 -51.90
C THR A 562 -16.79 7.01 -50.65
N THR A 563 -16.16 5.83 -50.53
CA THR A 563 -15.32 5.49 -49.37
C THR A 563 -14.06 6.34 -49.25
N GLU A 564 -13.50 6.82 -50.36
CA GLU A 564 -12.36 7.76 -50.36
C GLU A 564 -12.76 9.09 -49.71
N LYS A 565 -13.95 9.62 -50.06
CA LYS A 565 -14.50 10.84 -49.47
C LYS A 565 -14.99 10.68 -48.03
N GLU A 566 -15.54 9.52 -47.69
CA GLU A 566 -15.89 9.18 -46.29
C GLU A 566 -14.64 9.15 -45.40
N ILE A 567 -13.53 8.58 -45.88
CA ILE A 567 -12.23 8.60 -45.19
C ILE A 567 -11.70 10.04 -45.08
N GLN A 568 -11.66 10.82 -46.16
CA GLN A 568 -11.21 12.21 -46.13
C GLN A 568 -12.01 13.06 -45.13
N ALA A 569 -13.34 12.91 -45.10
CA ALA A 569 -14.21 13.60 -44.15
C ALA A 569 -13.94 13.18 -42.70
N GLY A 570 -13.86 11.87 -42.43
CA GLY A 570 -13.57 11.35 -41.08
C GLY A 570 -12.19 11.74 -40.57
N VAL A 571 -11.19 11.84 -41.45
CA VAL A 571 -9.84 12.30 -41.09
C VAL A 571 -9.82 13.82 -40.82
N ARG A 572 -10.57 14.63 -41.58
CA ARG A 572 -10.72 16.08 -41.34
C ARG A 572 -11.45 16.36 -40.01
N ASP A 573 -12.47 15.58 -39.68
CA ASP A 573 -13.19 15.63 -38.39
C ASP A 573 -12.30 15.18 -37.21
N SER A 574 -11.51 14.13 -37.42
CA SER A 574 -10.50 13.65 -36.44
C SER A 574 -9.44 14.72 -36.15
N ALA A 575 -8.96 15.44 -37.18
CA ALA A 575 -7.99 16.52 -37.02
C ALA A 575 -8.58 17.75 -36.30
N HIS A 576 -9.86 18.08 -36.56
CA HIS A 576 -10.55 19.13 -35.79
C HIS A 576 -10.74 18.72 -34.32
N THR A 577 -11.12 17.46 -34.06
CA THR A 577 -11.25 16.90 -32.71
C THR A 577 -9.92 16.93 -31.95
N LEU A 578 -8.82 16.57 -32.62
CA LEU A 578 -7.47 16.69 -32.08
C LEU A 578 -7.14 18.15 -31.70
N GLY A 579 -7.47 19.11 -32.57
CA GLY A 579 -7.30 20.53 -32.30
C GLY A 579 -8.05 21.01 -31.05
N THR A 580 -9.29 20.56 -30.83
CA THR A 580 -10.03 20.88 -29.59
C THR A 580 -9.40 20.25 -28.35
N VAL A 581 -9.01 18.96 -28.40
CA VAL A 581 -8.36 18.27 -27.27
C VAL A 581 -7.02 18.93 -26.91
N VAL A 582 -6.24 19.37 -27.90
CA VAL A 582 -4.98 20.11 -27.69
C VAL A 582 -5.23 21.45 -26.98
N GLY A 583 -6.32 22.16 -27.31
CA GLY A 583 -6.72 23.39 -26.62
C GLY A 583 -7.12 23.16 -25.16
N ASP A 584 -7.89 22.11 -24.88
CA ASP A 584 -8.29 21.74 -23.52
C ASP A 584 -7.07 21.33 -22.67
N VAL A 585 -6.18 20.51 -23.22
CA VAL A 585 -4.94 20.08 -22.54
C VAL A 585 -3.98 21.25 -22.29
N LYS A 586 -3.89 22.23 -23.21
CA LYS A 586 -3.11 23.46 -22.97
C LYS A 586 -3.69 24.29 -21.82
N THR A 587 -5.02 24.46 -21.80
CA THR A 587 -5.70 25.18 -20.71
C THR A 587 -5.46 24.47 -19.37
N LEU A 588 -5.48 23.14 -19.34
CA LEU A 588 -5.15 22.35 -18.15
C LEU A 588 -3.69 22.54 -17.69
N ALA A 589 -2.73 22.73 -18.59
CA ALA A 589 -1.34 23.01 -18.23
C ALA A 589 -1.17 24.42 -17.60
N GLU A 590 -1.89 25.42 -18.11
CA GLU A 590 -1.95 26.78 -17.52
C GLU A 590 -2.64 26.77 -16.13
N ASP A 591 -3.68 25.96 -15.96
CA ASP A 591 -4.36 25.74 -14.68
C ASP A 591 -3.47 24.98 -13.68
N LEU A 592 -2.60 24.07 -14.14
CA LEU A 592 -1.62 23.35 -13.30
C LEU A 592 -0.50 24.27 -12.83
N ASP A 593 0.08 25.09 -13.70
CA ASP A 593 1.16 26.04 -13.38
C ASP A 593 0.72 27.03 -12.28
N THR A 594 -0.44 27.65 -12.45
CA THR A 594 -1.01 28.60 -11.47
C THR A 594 -1.36 27.94 -10.12
N ARG A 595 -1.78 26.66 -10.12
CA ARG A 595 -1.97 25.87 -8.89
C ARG A 595 -0.65 25.49 -8.24
N SER A 596 0.36 25.11 -9.01
CA SER A 596 1.71 24.75 -8.53
C SER A 596 2.35 25.92 -7.78
N GLY A 597 2.36 27.11 -8.40
CA GLY A 597 2.81 28.34 -7.76
C GLY A 597 2.00 28.71 -6.49
N SER A 598 0.70 28.41 -6.46
CA SER A 598 -0.12 28.63 -5.26
C SER A 598 0.26 27.69 -4.11
N ILE A 599 0.49 26.40 -4.40
CA ILE A 599 0.95 25.39 -3.43
C ILE A 599 2.34 25.74 -2.91
N SER A 600 3.25 26.19 -3.78
CA SER A 600 4.61 26.61 -3.41
C SER A 600 4.62 27.79 -2.41
N ASN A 601 3.80 28.82 -2.66
CA ASN A 601 3.61 29.94 -1.73
C ASN A 601 3.03 29.49 -0.38
N GLN A 602 2.04 28.58 -0.39
CA GLN A 602 1.45 28.07 0.85
C GLN A 602 2.42 27.17 1.63
N THR A 603 3.20 26.32 0.94
CA THR A 603 4.27 25.49 1.53
C THR A 603 5.32 26.35 2.22
N THR A 604 5.75 27.44 1.58
CA THR A 604 6.66 28.45 2.17
C THR A 604 6.06 29.10 3.42
N THR A 605 4.75 29.38 3.41
CA THR A 605 4.05 29.97 4.57
C THR A 605 3.95 28.99 5.75
N VAL A 606 3.69 27.71 5.47
CA VAL A 606 3.62 26.66 6.50
C VAL A 606 5.01 26.37 7.08
N ALA A 607 6.08 26.47 6.27
CA ALA A 607 7.45 26.35 6.77
C ALA A 607 7.82 27.42 7.79
N ALA A 608 7.53 28.69 7.51
CA ALA A 608 7.74 29.77 8.48
C ALA A 608 6.95 29.57 9.78
N ALA A 609 5.72 29.06 9.70
CA ALA A 609 4.90 28.73 10.87
C ALA A 609 5.47 27.54 11.69
N ALA A 610 6.08 26.54 11.04
CA ALA A 610 6.73 25.42 11.72
C ALA A 610 8.04 25.85 12.42
N GLU A 611 8.81 26.77 11.83
CA GLU A 611 9.97 27.39 12.48
C GLU A 611 9.55 28.24 13.70
N GLU A 612 8.50 29.06 13.59
CA GLU A 612 7.96 29.86 14.70
C GLU A 612 7.37 28.99 15.82
N LEU A 613 6.68 27.89 15.48
CA LEU A 613 6.21 26.90 16.44
C LEU A 613 7.38 26.25 17.19
N SER A 614 8.43 25.85 16.47
CA SER A 614 9.63 25.24 17.05
C SER A 614 10.36 26.19 18.01
N ALA A 615 10.50 27.46 17.63
CA ALA A 615 11.06 28.50 18.49
C ALA A 615 10.18 28.77 19.73
N THR A 616 8.85 28.73 19.56
CA THR A 616 7.90 28.86 20.68
C THR A 616 8.02 27.69 21.64
N MET A 617 8.10 26.45 21.15
CA MET A 617 8.27 25.26 22.00
C MET A 617 9.57 25.30 22.80
N ALA A 618 10.68 25.77 22.23
CA ALA A 618 11.92 25.97 22.97
C ALA A 618 11.78 27.00 24.12
N ASN A 619 11.02 28.08 23.91
CA ASN A 619 10.74 29.07 24.96
C ASN A 619 9.81 28.51 26.06
N VAL A 620 8.81 27.71 25.70
CA VAL A 620 7.90 27.08 26.70
C VAL A 620 8.65 26.00 27.49
N ALA A 621 9.55 25.24 26.86
CA ALA A 621 10.43 24.29 27.56
C ALA A 621 11.29 24.95 28.64
N GLN A 622 11.97 26.05 28.30
CA GLN A 622 12.72 26.85 29.28
C GLN A 622 11.82 27.39 30.40
N GLY A 623 10.59 27.80 30.08
CA GLY A 623 9.59 28.21 31.07
C GLY A 623 9.17 27.08 32.02
N ALA A 624 9.02 25.86 31.51
CA ALA A 624 8.70 24.67 32.31
C ALA A 624 9.87 24.26 33.22
N GLU A 625 11.10 24.23 32.71
CA GLU A 625 12.32 23.98 33.52
C GLU A 625 12.46 25.00 34.66
N GLN A 626 12.32 26.30 34.35
CA GLN A 626 12.37 27.35 35.36
C GLN A 626 11.23 27.24 36.38
N SER A 627 10.04 26.82 35.95
CA SER A 627 8.91 26.56 36.85
C SER A 627 9.19 25.38 37.77
N GLN A 628 9.77 24.28 37.28
CA GLN A 628 10.13 23.13 38.11
C GLN A 628 11.16 23.48 39.19
N HIS A 629 12.15 24.31 38.87
CA HIS A 629 13.08 24.86 39.86
C HIS A 629 12.40 25.76 40.89
N GLY A 630 11.41 26.56 40.47
CA GLY A 630 10.56 27.35 41.37
C GLY A 630 9.76 26.46 42.33
N ILE A 631 9.06 25.45 41.81
CA ILE A 631 8.25 24.48 42.57
C ILE A 631 9.13 23.76 43.61
N THR A 632 10.32 23.30 43.21
CA THR A 632 11.28 22.66 44.13
C THR A 632 11.71 23.61 45.26
N SER A 633 11.93 24.89 44.94
CA SER A 633 12.31 25.91 45.94
C SER A 633 11.18 26.19 46.94
N VAL A 634 9.93 26.24 46.48
CA VAL A 634 8.75 26.44 47.34
C VAL A 634 8.44 25.18 48.15
N ALA A 635 8.71 23.98 47.63
CA ALA A 635 8.63 22.72 48.37
C ALA A 635 9.59 22.72 49.58
N THR A 636 10.88 22.99 49.37
CA THR A 636 11.86 23.09 50.48
C THR A 636 11.44 24.13 51.51
N ALA A 637 10.98 25.32 51.07
CA ALA A 637 10.50 26.35 51.98
C ALA A 637 9.25 25.92 52.78
N THR A 638 8.40 25.06 52.22
CA THR A 638 7.21 24.51 52.90
C THR A 638 7.59 23.41 53.90
N GLU A 639 8.61 22.60 53.62
CA GLU A 639 9.20 21.65 54.58
C GLU A 639 9.87 22.38 55.75
N GLU A 640 10.69 23.41 55.48
CA GLU A 640 11.31 24.25 56.53
C GLU A 640 10.27 24.99 57.36
N MET A 641 9.21 25.52 56.73
CA MET A 641 8.09 26.12 57.45
C MET A 641 7.37 25.09 58.34
N SER A 642 7.10 23.89 57.84
CA SER A 642 6.46 22.82 58.61
C SER A 642 7.29 22.41 59.84
N ALA A 643 8.61 22.31 59.68
CA ALA A 643 9.53 22.03 60.79
C ALA A 643 9.52 23.17 61.84
N THR A 644 9.49 24.42 61.37
CA THR A 644 9.47 25.63 62.22
C THR A 644 8.15 25.75 62.99
N VAL A 645 7.00 25.55 62.33
CA VAL A 645 5.66 25.50 62.92
C VAL A 645 5.60 24.43 64.01
N ALA A 646 6.12 23.23 63.73
CA ALA A 646 6.19 22.17 64.73
C ALA A 646 7.10 22.51 65.93
N GLU A 647 8.12 23.35 65.77
CA GLU A 647 8.94 23.84 66.88
C GLU A 647 8.26 24.93 67.69
N ILE A 648 7.56 25.87 67.04
CA ILE A 648 6.75 26.89 67.71
C ILE A 648 5.68 26.23 68.60
N ALA A 649 4.99 25.20 68.10
CA ALA A 649 4.00 24.45 68.89
C ALA A 649 4.61 23.82 70.16
N ARG A 650 5.78 23.19 70.05
CA ARG A 650 6.51 22.61 71.20
C ARG A 650 6.95 23.69 72.20
N ASN A 651 7.37 24.85 71.72
CA ASN A 651 7.77 25.96 72.58
C ASN A 651 6.58 26.65 73.26
N ALA A 652 5.42 26.73 72.59
CA ALA A 652 4.18 27.25 73.17
C ALA A 652 3.66 26.36 74.30
N GLU A 653 3.55 25.04 74.09
CA GLU A 653 3.12 24.12 75.15
C GLU A 653 4.11 24.10 76.33
N ARG A 654 5.42 24.21 76.04
CA ARG A 654 6.44 24.33 77.10
C ARG A 654 6.31 25.63 77.89
N ALA A 655 5.96 26.75 77.25
CA ALA A 655 5.69 28.01 77.93
C ALA A 655 4.42 27.92 78.80
N ARG A 656 3.37 27.27 78.29
CA ARG A 656 2.13 26.96 79.01
C ARG A 656 2.39 26.16 80.29
N GLN A 657 3.18 25.09 80.19
CA GLN A 657 3.55 24.26 81.33
C GLN A 657 4.41 25.01 82.37
N ILE A 658 5.35 25.85 81.92
CA ILE A 658 6.16 26.72 82.82
C ILE A 658 5.28 27.76 83.54
N ALA A 659 4.24 28.28 82.88
CA ALA A 659 3.26 29.17 83.51
C ALA A 659 2.44 28.45 84.59
N GLU A 660 1.97 27.22 84.33
CA GLU A 660 1.25 26.39 85.31
C GLU A 660 2.10 26.13 86.58
N ASP A 661 3.36 25.71 86.41
CA ASP A 661 4.32 25.51 87.52
C ASP A 661 4.60 26.82 88.30
N ALA A 662 4.62 27.96 87.59
CA ALA A 662 4.83 29.27 88.19
C ALA A 662 3.60 29.73 89.01
N VAL A 663 2.36 29.50 88.57
CA VAL A 663 1.14 29.78 89.35
C VAL A 663 1.15 29.00 90.66
N VAL A 664 1.51 27.70 90.63
CA VAL A 664 1.63 26.88 91.86
C VAL A 664 2.68 27.47 92.81
N SER A 665 3.85 27.83 92.29
CA SER A 665 4.95 28.42 93.05
C SER A 665 4.59 29.78 93.68
N VAL A 666 3.90 30.64 92.94
CA VAL A 666 3.40 31.95 93.37
C VAL A 666 2.32 31.80 94.44
N ARG A 667 1.43 30.81 94.32
CA ARG A 667 0.41 30.51 95.33
C ARG A 667 1.03 30.01 96.64
N GLU A 668 2.05 29.14 96.56
CA GLU A 668 2.81 28.71 97.75
C GLU A 668 3.55 29.87 98.42
N ALA A 669 4.13 30.79 97.64
CA ALA A 669 4.79 31.97 98.17
C ALA A 669 3.80 32.92 98.87
N SER A 670 2.62 33.13 98.27
CA SER A 670 1.53 33.93 98.85
C SER A 670 1.11 33.39 100.22
N GLN A 671 0.84 32.08 100.33
CA GLN A 671 0.44 31.46 101.60
C GLN A 671 1.51 31.64 102.69
N LYS A 672 2.79 31.46 102.36
CA LYS A 672 3.90 31.60 103.33
C LYS A 672 4.08 33.05 103.82
N VAL A 673 3.62 34.05 103.06
CA VAL A 673 3.60 35.47 103.48
C VAL A 673 2.34 35.81 104.28
N ASP A 674 1.20 35.21 103.94
CA ASP A 674 -0.06 35.30 104.71
C ASP A 674 0.11 34.68 106.11
N ASP A 675 0.69 33.47 106.19
CA ASP A 675 1.06 32.78 107.44
C ASP A 675 1.96 33.67 108.33
N LEU A 676 2.92 34.39 107.72
CA LEU A 676 3.81 35.33 108.41
C LEU A 676 3.06 36.58 108.90
N GLY A 677 2.11 37.10 108.11
CA GLY A 677 1.23 38.20 108.51
C GLY A 677 0.33 37.82 109.68
N GLY A 678 -0.24 36.61 109.66
CA GLY A 678 -1.02 36.02 110.75
C GLY A 678 -0.20 35.88 112.04
N ALA A 679 0.99 35.27 111.97
CA ALA A 679 1.89 35.13 113.11
C ALA A 679 2.35 36.49 113.68
N ALA A 680 2.58 37.50 112.83
CA ALA A 680 2.84 38.86 113.27
C ALA A 680 1.62 39.49 113.97
N GLY A 681 0.40 39.22 113.48
CA GLY A 681 -0.86 39.61 114.12
C GLY A 681 -1.06 39.00 115.51
N GLU A 682 -0.73 37.72 115.71
CA GLU A 682 -0.73 37.08 117.04
C GLU A 682 0.23 37.79 118.01
N ILE A 683 1.41 38.18 117.54
CA ILE A 683 2.39 38.92 118.35
C ILE A 683 1.83 40.30 118.78
N VAL A 684 0.99 40.98 117.96
CA VAL A 684 0.33 42.23 118.39
C VAL A 684 -0.59 42.00 119.60
N GLN A 685 -1.37 40.91 119.60
CA GLN A 685 -2.26 40.56 120.74
C GLN A 685 -1.45 40.26 122.02
N VAL A 686 -0.31 39.59 121.89
CA VAL A 686 0.62 39.38 123.01
C VAL A 686 1.18 40.71 123.52
N ILE A 687 1.53 41.64 122.64
CA ILE A 687 2.03 42.98 123.03
C ILE A 687 0.93 43.82 123.71
N GLU A 688 -0.33 43.68 123.31
CA GLU A 688 -1.46 44.29 124.01
C GLU A 688 -1.59 43.75 125.43
N THR A 689 -1.52 42.44 125.59
CA THR A 689 -1.51 41.78 126.91
C THR A 689 -0.35 42.27 127.79
N ILE A 690 0.85 42.47 127.23
CA ILE A 690 2.01 42.98 127.99
C ILE A 690 1.80 44.46 128.40
N VAL A 691 1.19 45.29 127.56
CA VAL A 691 0.84 46.68 127.91
C VAL A 691 -0.18 46.72 129.06
N GLU A 692 -1.21 45.86 129.03
CA GLU A 692 -2.16 45.74 130.15
C GLU A 692 -1.48 45.32 131.45
N ILE A 693 -0.59 44.32 131.41
CA ILE A 693 0.20 43.87 132.56
C ILE A 693 1.11 45.00 133.06
N ALA A 694 1.75 45.76 132.17
CA ALA A 694 2.62 46.88 132.54
C ALA A 694 1.84 48.02 133.20
N ASP A 695 0.67 48.40 132.69
CA ASP A 695 -0.16 49.43 133.31
C ASP A 695 -0.81 48.97 134.62
N GLN A 696 -1.20 47.69 134.75
CA GLN A 696 -1.57 47.11 136.04
C GLN A 696 -0.40 47.15 137.05
N THR A 697 0.80 46.77 136.62
CA THR A 697 2.02 46.79 137.46
C THR A 697 2.36 48.21 137.92
N LYS A 698 2.24 49.20 137.03
CA LYS A 698 2.40 50.63 137.30
C LYS A 698 1.36 51.17 138.29
N LEU A 699 0.11 50.70 138.24
CA LEU A 699 -0.93 51.04 139.21
C LEU A 699 -0.67 50.37 140.58
N LEU A 700 -0.25 49.11 140.61
CA LEU A 700 0.15 48.41 141.85
C LEU A 700 1.36 49.11 142.51
N ALA A 701 2.35 49.49 141.72
CA ALA A 701 3.53 50.22 142.18
C ALA A 701 3.19 51.65 142.65
N LEU A 702 2.23 52.33 142.01
CA LEU A 702 1.70 53.60 142.49
C LEU A 702 1.00 53.45 143.85
N ASN A 703 0.16 52.43 144.02
CA ASN A 703 -0.50 52.13 145.30
C ASN A 703 0.52 51.79 146.40
N ALA A 704 1.55 51.00 146.08
CA ALA A 704 2.66 50.72 146.99
C ALA A 704 3.46 52.00 147.34
N THR A 705 3.65 52.92 146.40
CA THR A 705 4.29 54.23 146.65
C THR A 705 3.46 55.07 147.64
N ILE A 706 2.12 55.08 147.48
CA ILE A 706 1.19 55.80 148.37
C ILE A 706 1.26 55.24 149.79
N GLU A 707 1.17 53.92 149.96
CA GLU A 707 1.18 53.30 151.29
C GLU A 707 2.57 53.36 151.94
N ALA A 708 3.66 53.31 151.15
CA ALA A 708 5.02 53.58 151.64
C ALA A 708 5.20 55.03 152.12
N ALA A 709 4.63 56.02 151.42
CA ALA A 709 4.62 57.40 151.90
C ALA A 709 3.79 57.57 153.18
N ARG A 710 2.69 56.82 153.31
CA ARG A 710 1.82 56.77 154.49
C ARG A 710 2.51 56.17 155.72
N ALA A 711 3.48 55.28 155.53
CA ALA A 711 4.28 54.64 156.57
C ALA A 711 5.46 55.51 157.09
N GLY A 712 5.71 56.69 156.52
CA GLY A 712 6.72 57.64 157.00
C GLY A 712 8.15 57.08 156.95
N GLU A 713 8.93 57.31 158.02
CA GLU A 713 10.32 56.83 158.13
C GLU A 713 10.48 55.32 157.84
N ALA A 714 9.54 54.49 158.30
CA ALA A 714 9.57 53.04 158.11
C ALA A 714 9.32 52.63 156.64
N GLY A 715 8.65 53.48 155.86
CA GLY A 715 8.28 53.19 154.47
C GLY A 715 9.41 53.43 153.45
N LYS A 716 10.51 54.09 153.82
CA LYS A 716 11.55 54.57 152.88
C LYS A 716 12.09 53.49 151.94
N GLY A 717 12.39 52.28 152.45
CA GLY A 717 12.87 51.18 151.62
C GLY A 717 11.84 50.68 150.60
N PHE A 718 10.57 50.56 151.02
CA PHE A 718 9.47 50.20 150.14
C PHE A 718 9.17 51.29 149.09
N ALA A 719 9.33 52.57 149.45
CA ALA A 719 9.13 53.69 148.51
C ALA A 719 10.14 53.66 147.35
N VAL A 720 11.40 53.29 147.60
CA VAL A 720 12.42 53.11 146.54
C VAL A 720 12.03 51.97 145.60
N VAL A 721 11.73 50.77 146.14
CA VAL A 721 11.31 49.61 145.33
C VAL A 721 10.02 49.89 144.55
N ALA A 722 9.07 50.61 145.15
CA ALA A 722 7.83 51.00 144.49
C ALA A 722 8.05 52.03 143.36
N SER A 723 9.06 52.91 143.46
CA SER A 723 9.45 53.77 142.33
C SER A 723 10.15 52.94 141.24
N GLU A 724 11.09 52.07 141.60
CA GLU A 724 11.85 51.25 140.65
C GLU A 724 10.91 50.37 139.80
N VAL A 725 9.93 49.70 140.43
CA VAL A 725 8.92 48.88 139.71
C VAL A 725 8.00 49.73 138.85
N LYS A 726 7.66 50.96 139.28
CA LYS A 726 6.83 51.90 138.53
C LYS A 726 7.55 52.45 137.29
N ASP A 727 8.84 52.74 137.41
CA ASP A 727 9.66 53.23 136.30
C ASP A 727 10.04 52.08 135.35
N LEU A 728 10.32 50.87 135.85
CA LEU A 728 10.45 49.65 135.04
C LEU A 728 9.17 49.34 134.24
N ALA A 729 7.99 49.50 134.84
CA ALA A 729 6.71 49.32 134.13
C ALA A 729 6.46 50.40 133.08
N LYS A 730 6.99 51.61 133.27
CA LYS A 730 6.96 52.71 132.29
C LYS A 730 7.95 52.46 131.14
N GLU A 731 9.14 51.92 131.41
CA GLU A 731 10.08 51.49 130.37
C GLU A 731 9.56 50.27 129.59
N THR A 732 8.93 49.30 130.28
CA THR A 732 8.27 48.15 129.65
C THR A 732 7.21 48.62 128.66
N ASN A 733 6.32 49.53 129.08
CA ASN A 733 5.34 50.18 128.20
C ASN A 733 5.99 50.84 126.97
N ALA A 734 7.05 51.63 127.17
CA ALA A 734 7.76 52.30 126.08
C ALA A 734 8.39 51.30 125.09
N ALA A 735 9.02 50.23 125.60
CA ALA A 735 9.57 49.15 124.78
C ALA A 735 8.48 48.41 123.99
N THR A 736 7.35 48.07 124.61
CA THR A 736 6.21 47.44 123.91
C THR A 736 5.61 48.33 122.82
N VAL A 737 5.64 49.67 122.97
CA VAL A 737 5.18 50.58 121.91
C VAL A 737 6.12 50.56 120.69
N ASP A 738 7.45 50.52 120.90
CA ASP A 738 8.40 50.38 119.80
C ASP A 738 8.35 48.99 119.14
N ILE A 739 8.20 47.92 119.92
CA ILE A 739 7.99 46.57 119.38
C ILE A 739 6.68 46.51 118.58
N ARG A 740 5.56 47.05 119.10
CA ARG A 740 4.28 47.13 118.36
C ARG A 740 4.45 47.84 117.03
N LYS A 741 5.18 48.97 117.01
CA LYS A 741 5.47 49.71 115.77
C LYS A 741 6.24 48.85 114.76
N ARG A 742 7.21 48.06 115.19
CA ARG A 742 7.99 47.14 114.33
C ARG A 742 7.14 45.99 113.80
N ILE A 743 6.30 45.38 114.65
CA ILE A 743 5.43 44.26 114.26
C ILE A 743 4.32 44.74 113.31
N ASN A 744 3.71 45.91 113.56
CA ASN A 744 2.75 46.50 112.63
C ASN A 744 3.37 46.76 111.25
N ALA A 745 4.63 47.22 111.20
CA ALA A 745 5.34 47.40 109.93
C ALA A 745 5.65 46.07 109.22
N ILE A 746 5.77 44.95 109.94
CA ILE A 746 5.86 43.61 109.34
C ILE A 746 4.50 43.20 108.76
N VAL A 747 3.38 43.40 109.48
CA VAL A 747 2.03 43.13 108.96
C VAL A 747 1.73 43.95 107.70
N GLU A 748 2.02 45.26 107.73
CA GLU A 748 1.87 46.18 106.60
C GLU A 748 2.74 45.76 105.41
N SER A 749 4.01 45.39 105.65
CA SER A 749 4.91 44.90 104.61
C SER A 749 4.51 43.53 104.05
N SER A 750 3.93 42.64 104.86
CA SER A 750 3.42 41.34 104.40
C SER A 750 2.20 41.52 103.51
N GLN A 751 1.24 42.37 103.92
CA GLN A 751 0.07 42.71 103.11
C GLN A 751 0.46 43.32 101.77
N ALA A 752 1.36 44.31 101.76
CA ALA A 752 1.89 44.89 100.52
C ALA A 752 2.62 43.86 99.64
N THR A 753 3.31 42.89 100.25
CA THR A 753 3.97 41.79 99.51
C THR A 753 2.94 40.86 98.85
N ILE A 754 1.83 40.54 99.53
CA ILE A 754 0.73 39.75 98.94
C ILE A 754 0.10 40.49 97.74
N GLU A 755 -0.04 41.82 97.83
CA GLU A 755 -0.56 42.65 96.72
C GLU A 755 0.38 42.68 95.50
N GLU A 756 1.71 42.68 95.69
CA GLU A 756 2.66 42.50 94.57
C GLU A 756 2.66 41.06 94.02
N ILE A 757 2.56 40.04 94.89
CA ILE A 757 2.45 38.62 94.48
C ILE A 757 1.18 38.39 93.63
N ALA A 758 0.07 39.05 93.96
CA ALA A 758 -1.16 38.99 93.16
C ALA A 758 -0.98 39.57 91.75
N LYS A 759 -0.21 40.65 91.59
CA LYS A 759 0.14 41.21 90.27
C LYS A 759 1.04 40.25 89.48
N ILE A 760 1.98 39.59 90.15
CA ILE A 760 2.83 38.56 89.52
C ILE A 760 1.98 37.39 89.02
N SER A 761 0.95 36.96 89.76
CA SER A 761 0.00 35.94 89.29
C SER A 761 -0.68 36.38 87.99
N SER A 762 -1.23 37.59 87.93
CA SER A 762 -1.90 38.13 86.73
C SER A 762 -0.98 38.12 85.50
N VAL A 763 0.30 38.45 85.67
CA VAL A 763 1.28 38.44 84.55
C VAL A 763 1.59 37.00 84.08
N ILE A 764 1.48 36.00 84.95
CA ILE A 764 1.63 34.59 84.57
C ILE A 764 0.36 34.07 83.88
N ASP A 765 -0.82 34.52 84.32
CA ASP A 765 -2.09 34.23 83.65
C ASP A 765 -2.11 34.83 82.22
N ASP A 766 -1.63 36.06 82.04
CA ASP A 766 -1.42 36.68 80.71
C ASP A 766 -0.49 35.82 79.81
N VAL A 767 0.62 35.31 80.37
CA VAL A 767 1.57 34.45 79.65
C VAL A 767 0.93 33.12 79.23
N ASN A 768 0.03 32.56 80.06
CA ASN A 768 -0.72 31.35 79.74
C ASN A 768 -1.73 31.59 78.60
N GLU A 769 -2.43 32.74 78.61
CA GLU A 769 -3.33 33.14 77.51
C GLU A 769 -2.56 33.37 76.19
N PHE A 770 -1.38 34.00 76.24
CA PHE A 770 -0.52 34.15 75.06
C PHE A 770 -0.01 32.78 74.54
N ALA A 771 0.40 31.87 75.42
CA ALA A 771 0.83 30.53 75.03
C ALA A 771 -0.30 29.74 74.32
N SER A 772 -1.52 29.81 74.85
CA SER A 772 -2.73 29.21 74.25
C SER A 772 -3.07 29.85 72.89
N SER A 773 -2.94 31.17 72.78
CA SER A 773 -3.19 31.92 71.54
C SER A 773 -2.17 31.55 70.44
N ILE A 774 -0.90 31.40 70.81
CA ILE A 774 0.15 30.92 69.89
C ILE A 774 -0.15 29.49 69.43
N ALA A 775 -0.55 28.59 70.33
CA ALA A 775 -0.88 27.21 69.98
C ALA A 775 -1.96 27.14 68.88
N THR A 776 -3.10 27.84 69.07
CA THR A 776 -4.18 27.91 68.07
C THR A 776 -3.69 28.46 66.72
N ALA A 777 -2.93 29.56 66.72
CA ALA A 777 -2.36 30.12 65.49
C ALA A 777 -1.36 29.18 64.80
N THR A 778 -0.70 28.31 65.56
CA THR A 778 0.25 27.32 65.04
C THR A 778 -0.49 26.12 64.40
N GLU A 779 -1.67 25.76 64.90
CA GLU A 779 -2.55 24.78 64.25
C GLU A 779 -3.07 25.29 62.89
N GLU A 780 -3.50 26.56 62.80
CA GLU A 780 -3.90 27.21 61.54
C GLU A 780 -2.74 27.27 60.52
N GLN A 781 -1.51 27.58 60.98
CA GLN A 781 -0.32 27.55 60.13
C GLN A 781 0.02 26.13 59.65
N SER A 782 -0.17 25.11 60.49
CA SER A 782 0.04 23.70 60.11
C SER A 782 -0.94 23.23 59.03
N ALA A 783 -2.21 23.64 59.12
CA ALA A 783 -3.19 23.40 58.05
C ALA A 783 -2.79 24.11 56.75
N THR A 784 -2.40 25.39 56.85
CA THR A 784 -1.94 26.18 55.69
C THR A 784 -0.71 25.56 55.00
N ALA A 785 0.22 24.97 55.77
CA ALA A 785 1.40 24.29 55.23
C ALA A 785 1.04 23.00 54.46
N LEU A 786 0.03 22.25 54.94
CA LEU A 786 -0.49 21.07 54.23
C LEU A 786 -1.20 21.45 52.93
N ASP A 787 -2.01 22.50 52.95
CA ASP A 787 -2.64 23.04 51.74
C ASP A 787 -1.59 23.51 50.73
N MET A 788 -0.53 24.19 51.18
CA MET A 788 0.59 24.57 50.31
C MET A 788 1.28 23.34 49.69
N ALA A 789 1.55 22.29 50.47
CA ALA A 789 2.12 21.04 49.96
C ALA A 789 1.23 20.36 48.90
N SER A 790 -0.10 20.41 49.09
CA SER A 790 -1.05 19.91 48.08
C SER A 790 -1.02 20.74 46.79
N ASN A 791 -1.02 22.08 46.89
CA ASN A 791 -0.93 22.98 45.74
C ASN A 791 0.40 22.80 44.98
N ILE A 792 1.51 22.56 45.69
CA ILE A 792 2.82 22.26 45.09
C ILE A 792 2.75 20.97 44.24
N ALA A 793 2.08 19.93 44.75
CA ALA A 793 1.92 18.68 44.02
C ALA A 793 1.04 18.83 42.75
N GLU A 794 -0.07 19.57 42.84
CA GLU A 794 -0.95 19.87 41.70
C GLU A 794 -0.19 20.65 40.61
N VAL A 795 0.49 21.74 40.98
CA VAL A 795 1.25 22.57 40.03
C VAL A 795 2.44 21.80 39.43
N SER A 796 3.09 20.91 40.18
CA SER A 796 4.12 20.01 39.63
C SER A 796 3.54 18.99 38.64
N GLY A 797 2.28 18.57 38.80
CA GLY A 797 1.55 17.79 37.81
C GLY A 797 1.34 18.58 36.52
N SER A 798 0.81 19.80 36.60
CA SER A 798 0.60 20.65 35.42
C SER A 798 1.89 21.03 34.67
N VAL A 799 3.03 21.14 35.37
CA VAL A 799 4.34 21.34 34.70
C VAL A 799 4.82 20.07 34.01
N ALA A 800 4.54 18.88 34.54
CA ALA A 800 4.82 17.61 33.85
C ALA A 800 3.93 17.41 32.61
N GLU A 801 2.63 17.73 32.70
CA GLU A 801 1.71 17.74 31.55
C GLU A 801 2.17 18.74 30.47
N MET A 802 2.65 19.91 30.87
CA MET A 802 3.23 20.89 29.95
C MET A 802 4.48 20.37 29.24
N ALA A 803 5.38 19.68 29.96
CA ALA A 803 6.56 19.04 29.38
C ALA A 803 6.21 17.95 28.36
N GLU A 804 5.17 17.15 28.62
CA GLU A 804 4.67 16.17 27.64
C GLU A 804 4.07 16.89 26.40
N GLY A 805 3.24 17.91 26.62
CA GLY A 805 2.63 18.70 25.53
C GLY A 805 3.65 19.38 24.62
N ILE A 806 4.78 19.85 25.17
CA ILE A 806 5.91 20.37 24.38
C ILE A 806 6.49 19.27 23.48
N GLY A 807 6.67 18.05 24.00
CA GLY A 807 7.16 16.90 23.24
C GLY A 807 6.24 16.57 22.06
N GLN A 808 4.94 16.42 22.34
CA GLN A 808 3.93 16.17 21.32
C GLN A 808 3.90 17.27 20.23
N ALA A 809 3.99 18.55 20.64
CA ALA A 809 4.02 19.67 19.70
C ALA A 809 5.32 19.74 18.86
N ALA A 810 6.46 19.32 19.41
CA ALA A 810 7.71 19.20 18.68
C ALA A 810 7.67 18.08 17.62
N ASP A 811 7.06 16.94 17.94
CA ASP A 811 6.84 15.85 16.98
C ASP A 811 5.88 16.27 15.84
N VAL A 812 4.79 16.99 16.16
CA VAL A 812 3.88 17.57 15.13
C VAL A 812 4.62 18.60 14.26
N SER A 813 5.45 19.47 14.83
CA SER A 813 6.27 20.42 14.05
C SER A 813 7.23 19.70 13.08
N ARG A 814 7.82 18.58 13.53
CA ARG A 814 8.66 17.70 12.72
C ARG A 814 7.88 16.99 11.62
N GLU A 815 6.66 16.53 11.88
CA GLU A 815 5.77 15.92 10.86
C GLU A 815 5.40 16.95 9.79
N VAL A 816 4.97 18.16 10.19
CA VAL A 816 4.71 19.27 9.26
C VAL A 816 5.94 19.60 8.41
N THR A 817 7.14 19.55 8.99
CA THR A 817 8.40 19.73 8.26
C THR A 817 8.64 18.63 7.20
N VAL A 818 8.21 17.39 7.43
CA VAL A 818 8.25 16.34 6.40
C VAL A 818 7.23 16.64 5.30
N SER A 819 5.97 16.94 5.65
CA SER A 819 4.92 17.26 4.68
C SER A 819 5.26 18.48 3.79
N ILE A 820 5.99 19.46 4.31
CA ILE A 820 6.53 20.59 3.54
C ILE A 820 7.48 20.11 2.42
N ASN A 821 8.37 19.17 2.72
CA ASN A 821 9.33 18.63 1.74
C ASN A 821 8.62 17.76 0.69
N GLU A 822 7.62 16.97 1.10
CA GLU A 822 6.79 16.18 0.19
C GLU A 822 5.97 17.09 -0.75
N ALA A 823 5.36 18.15 -0.23
CA ALA A 823 4.63 19.14 -1.02
C ALA A 823 5.54 19.90 -2.01
N ALA A 824 6.76 20.25 -1.61
CA ALA A 824 7.75 20.85 -2.50
C ALA A 824 8.21 19.89 -3.61
N GLY A 825 8.35 18.59 -3.30
CA GLY A 825 8.60 17.55 -4.31
C GLY A 825 7.45 17.42 -5.32
N ALA A 826 6.20 17.39 -4.84
CA ALA A 826 5.02 17.32 -5.70
C ALA A 826 4.86 18.55 -6.61
N VAL A 827 5.16 19.76 -6.11
CA VAL A 827 5.26 20.99 -6.92
C VAL A 827 6.29 20.82 -8.05
N GLN A 828 7.48 20.32 -7.72
CA GLN A 828 8.53 20.11 -8.73
C GLN A 828 8.15 19.06 -9.79
N GLU A 829 7.37 18.03 -9.43
CA GLU A 829 6.80 17.08 -10.40
C GLU A 829 5.72 17.72 -11.29
N ILE A 830 4.82 18.55 -10.71
CA ILE A 830 3.79 19.26 -11.47
C ILE A 830 4.40 20.20 -12.51
N ASP A 831 5.45 20.94 -12.15
CA ASP A 831 6.15 21.86 -13.07
C ASP A 831 6.79 21.09 -14.25
N ASN A 832 7.39 19.93 -13.97
CA ASN A 832 7.93 19.02 -14.99
C ASN A 832 6.83 18.44 -15.90
N ILE A 833 5.66 18.10 -15.34
CA ILE A 833 4.50 17.60 -16.09
C ILE A 833 3.91 18.72 -16.97
N SER A 834 3.75 19.94 -16.44
CA SER A 834 3.25 21.11 -17.19
C SER A 834 4.17 21.46 -18.35
N THR A 835 5.49 21.42 -18.13
CA THR A 835 6.49 21.63 -19.19
C THR A 835 6.31 20.60 -20.33
N ARG A 836 6.23 19.31 -19.99
CA ARG A 836 6.04 18.22 -20.99
C ARG A 836 4.68 18.28 -21.69
N LEU A 837 3.61 18.71 -21.00
CA LEU A 837 2.30 18.92 -21.62
C LEU A 837 2.34 20.05 -22.65
N ASN A 838 3.05 21.14 -22.38
CA ASN A 838 3.26 22.24 -23.33
C ASN A 838 4.11 21.80 -24.55
N GLU A 839 5.10 20.93 -24.38
CA GLU A 839 5.85 20.32 -25.48
C GLU A 839 4.97 19.37 -26.33
N HIS A 840 4.23 18.46 -25.67
CA HIS A 840 3.37 17.48 -26.34
C HIS A 840 2.20 18.15 -27.10
N THR A 841 1.54 19.15 -26.51
CA THR A 841 0.43 19.88 -27.16
C THR A 841 0.91 20.59 -28.43
N LYS A 842 2.11 21.18 -28.42
CA LYS A 842 2.71 21.77 -29.62
C LYS A 842 2.92 20.73 -30.72
N VAL A 843 3.54 19.58 -30.40
CA VAL A 843 3.77 18.50 -31.40
C VAL A 843 2.46 17.99 -32.00
N LEU A 844 1.41 17.85 -31.18
CA LEU A 844 0.08 17.45 -31.66
C LEU A 844 -0.62 18.54 -32.49
N GLN A 845 -0.40 19.82 -32.17
CA GLN A 845 -0.90 20.94 -32.96
C GLN A 845 -0.25 21.00 -34.34
N ASP A 846 1.09 20.88 -34.39
CA ASP A 846 1.87 20.86 -35.63
C ASP A 846 1.42 19.66 -36.51
N ALA A 847 1.35 18.46 -35.93
CA ALA A 847 0.91 17.25 -36.63
C ALA A 847 -0.54 17.33 -37.15
N GLY A 848 -1.48 17.90 -36.38
CA GLY A 848 -2.85 18.13 -36.82
C GLY A 848 -2.94 19.12 -38.00
N GLY A 849 -2.09 20.15 -38.00
CA GLY A 849 -1.95 21.10 -39.11
C GLY A 849 -1.40 20.46 -40.39
N GLU A 850 -0.36 19.62 -40.27
CA GLU A 850 0.17 18.85 -41.41
C GLU A 850 -0.87 17.89 -42.01
N LEU A 851 -1.69 17.25 -41.15
CA LEU A 851 -2.75 16.34 -41.57
C LEU A 851 -3.82 17.04 -42.41
N LEU A 852 -4.31 18.20 -41.95
CA LEU A 852 -5.24 19.04 -42.73
C LEU A 852 -4.61 19.49 -44.06
N ALA A 853 -3.38 20.00 -44.02
CA ALA A 853 -2.63 20.42 -45.21
C ALA A 853 -2.28 19.26 -46.18
N MET A 854 -2.43 18.01 -45.77
CA MET A 854 -2.35 16.83 -46.63
C MET A 854 -3.71 16.51 -47.28
N ILE A 855 -4.81 16.56 -46.52
CA ILE A 855 -6.17 16.37 -47.05
C ILE A 855 -6.49 17.42 -48.12
N ASP A 856 -6.17 18.68 -47.86
CA ASP A 856 -6.46 19.78 -48.78
C ASP A 856 -5.75 19.60 -50.13
N LYS A 857 -4.52 19.05 -50.14
CA LYS A 857 -3.78 18.68 -51.37
C LYS A 857 -4.38 17.46 -52.10
N PHE A 858 -5.10 16.60 -51.39
CA PHE A 858 -5.87 15.50 -51.99
C PHE A 858 -7.23 15.97 -52.54
N ASP A 859 -7.81 17.06 -52.00
CA ASP A 859 -8.99 17.72 -52.58
C ASP A 859 -8.64 18.52 -53.86
N GLU A 860 -7.38 18.94 -54.04
CA GLU A 860 -6.87 19.67 -55.21
C GLU A 860 -6.45 18.79 -56.43
N ALA A 861 -6.46 17.45 -56.31
CA ALA A 861 -5.83 16.51 -57.26
C ALA A 861 -6.79 15.64 -58.12
#